data_AF-A0AA85A8S4-F1
#
_entry.id   AF-A0AA85A8S4-F1
#
_cell.length_a   1.000
_cell.length_b   1.000
_cell.length_c   1.000
_cell.angle_alpha   90.00
_cell.angle_beta   90.00
_cell.angle_gamma   90.00
#
_symmetry.space_group_name_H-M   'P 1'
#
loop_
_entity.id
_entity.type
_entity.pdbx_description
1 polymer ?
#
loop_
_entity_poly.entity_id
_entity_poly.type
_entity_poly.pdbx_seq_one_letter_code
_entity_poly.pdbx_strand_id
1 'polypeptide(L)'
;MKTTGHNIATIFDAKFPGKLDDTLINRLCLSVVCQHEFHTEFWSALPISEWRLISKHASRWDNDCEYTTELHIILKAAVSLSFRYGFIFGNEDFGPHQIVLYALNVSNKNVDITLTEALANCLKSLPSLTDISSVSWIKSPKVLTLLQGLSRETNVHVFKNTVIICAFIFLHFLVDGKFDASQEPFNECFQLSAFGTEVLFLIAELIKKFNVEFDTLQIPDKFQFSVTTFDSFPSELQAKLLFLVFTRIVSSPSTNSDWVSYLKSLRNFPELCASIISFCLKSNKELCYEMWKFVIDEWSIYLHTCLENGEVDNLLRIINPVCLYTNASLHMESGNDLLKKILSFVMKNSNSVKGNRVDKYHARLWVLSRILVHCSPSSIVSLSDVTDVADYLVSYCSNSFSDPMTSSIDAAFNFFEEVCLLHWSSEQSIIDKLIFKLFGSLLTTDNSKVFSTFSFHFIHLIEELSCKYNCLEVFSTFWICLFKLLNKVNDQILNQSPMFDVFNNEGLLDLAVAILKILSRETYILLWTSECKLLFSVFVDSLMSRLGVGNFINDASFRGLSLSTFIIFIVCEYNNNHTSPHSKDHNRSIEWAYRSYDYLVNFDLMELTESKCVSKTLWNTVKYLEKKSEEYSIDLWKNILSSITMKWKTDLGEEYLLSIQELPLLNYCPICKENIEELLDDIIISSTSNVIADCTEG
;
A
#
# COMPACT_ATOMS: atom_id res chain seq x y z
N MET A 1 -9.05 0.33 39.03
CA MET A 1 -8.76 0.18 37.59
C MET A 1 -9.92 0.79 36.82
N LYS A 2 -9.65 1.68 35.87
CA LYS A 2 -10.66 2.14 34.92
C LYS A 2 -10.95 1.00 33.94
N THR A 3 -12.20 0.77 33.58
CA THR A 3 -12.57 -0.28 32.61
C THR A 3 -12.54 0.25 31.19
N THR A 4 -12.46 -0.64 30.19
CA THR A 4 -12.37 -0.29 28.77
C THR A 4 -13.52 0.61 28.30
N GLY A 5 -14.76 0.34 28.72
CA GLY A 5 -15.88 1.22 28.42
C GLY A 5 -15.87 2.56 29.14
N HIS A 6 -15.20 2.67 30.30
CA HIS A 6 -14.96 3.97 30.92
C HIS A 6 -13.98 4.81 30.08
N ASN A 7 -12.93 4.19 29.55
CA ASN A 7 -11.98 4.83 28.64
C ASN A 7 -12.66 5.33 27.35
N ILE A 8 -13.53 4.53 26.74
CA ILE A 8 -14.33 4.96 25.58
C ILE A 8 -15.29 6.09 25.96
N ALA A 9 -15.96 6.00 27.12
CA ALA A 9 -16.86 7.05 27.60
C ALA A 9 -16.12 8.38 27.83
N THR A 10 -14.84 8.36 28.20
CA THR A 10 -14.05 9.59 28.39
C THR A 10 -13.80 10.36 27.11
N ILE A 11 -13.92 9.76 25.91
CA ILE A 11 -13.89 10.49 24.63
C ILE A 11 -14.97 11.57 24.60
N PHE A 12 -16.13 11.30 25.18
CA PHE A 12 -17.25 12.24 25.27
C PHE A 12 -17.12 13.26 26.42
N ASP A 13 -16.16 13.09 27.33
CA ASP A 13 -15.90 14.02 28.44
C ASP A 13 -14.61 14.83 28.23
N ALA A 14 -13.75 14.42 27.30
CA ALA A 14 -12.42 15.00 27.12
C ALA A 14 -12.52 16.44 26.59
N LYS A 15 -11.77 17.35 27.23
CA LYS A 15 -11.48 18.69 26.69
C LYS A 15 -10.22 18.56 25.86
N PHE A 16 -10.34 18.42 24.55
CA PHE A 16 -9.21 18.28 23.65
C PHE A 16 -8.50 19.64 23.50
N PRO A 17 -7.33 19.86 24.12
CA PRO A 17 -6.69 21.17 24.14
C PRO A 17 -5.95 21.42 22.82
N GLY A 18 -6.70 21.54 21.71
CA GLY A 18 -6.18 21.91 20.38
C GLY A 18 -5.28 20.87 19.70
N LYS A 19 -5.63 20.54 18.45
CA LYS A 19 -4.91 19.64 17.51
C LYS A 19 -4.80 18.17 17.96
N LEU A 20 -5.93 17.50 18.17
CA LEU A 20 -5.92 16.05 17.98
C LEU A 20 -5.79 15.74 16.49
N ASP A 21 -4.98 14.74 16.14
CA ASP A 21 -4.81 14.32 14.75
C ASP A 21 -6.10 13.62 14.26
N ASP A 22 -6.74 14.22 13.27
CA ASP A 22 -7.95 13.69 12.62
C ASP A 22 -7.74 12.27 12.06
N THR A 23 -6.49 11.86 11.81
CA THR A 23 -6.19 10.50 11.36
C THR A 23 -6.51 9.44 12.40
N LEU A 24 -6.33 9.69 13.71
CA LEU A 24 -6.62 8.70 14.76
C LEU A 24 -8.11 8.38 14.84
N ILE A 25 -8.97 9.40 14.76
CA ILE A 25 -10.42 9.21 14.79
C ILE A 25 -10.91 8.62 13.46
N ASN A 26 -10.28 8.96 12.33
CA ASN A 26 -10.58 8.33 11.05
C ASN A 26 -10.21 6.83 11.06
N ARG A 27 -9.10 6.42 11.69
CA ARG A 27 -8.74 5.01 11.92
C ARG A 27 -9.77 4.30 12.82
N LEU A 28 -10.35 5.01 13.79
CA LEU A 28 -11.44 4.48 14.61
C LEU A 28 -12.69 4.21 13.77
N CYS A 29 -13.06 5.10 12.84
CA CYS A 29 -14.17 4.88 11.90
C CYS A 29 -14.00 3.58 11.10
N LEU A 30 -12.77 3.25 10.68
CA LEU A 30 -12.47 2.01 9.96
C LEU A 30 -12.60 0.78 10.87
N SER A 31 -12.04 0.86 12.08
CA SER A 31 -11.94 -0.27 13.02
C SER A 31 -13.28 -0.66 13.64
N VAL A 32 -14.11 0.33 13.99
CA VAL A 32 -15.39 0.11 14.68
C VAL A 32 -16.41 -0.60 13.78
N VAL A 33 -16.35 -0.36 12.47
CA VAL A 33 -17.23 -0.97 11.47
C VAL A 33 -16.70 -2.34 11.01
N CYS A 34 -15.42 -2.62 11.21
CA CYS A 34 -14.83 -3.89 10.84
C CYS A 34 -15.46 -5.04 11.66
N GLN A 35 -16.07 -6.00 10.97
CA GLN A 35 -16.72 -7.15 11.60
C GLN A 35 -15.79 -8.36 11.79
N HIS A 36 -14.48 -8.22 11.55
CA HIS A 36 -13.52 -9.29 11.84
C HIS A 36 -13.65 -9.77 13.30
N GLU A 37 -13.46 -11.07 13.53
CA GLU A 37 -13.66 -11.73 14.82
C GLU A 37 -12.97 -10.95 15.96
N PHE A 38 -11.71 -10.55 15.81
CA PHE A 38 -10.97 -9.72 16.78
C PHE A 38 -11.72 -8.47 17.27
N HIS A 39 -12.28 -7.66 16.37
CA HIS A 39 -13.03 -6.47 16.79
C HIS A 39 -14.41 -6.87 17.31
N THR A 40 -15.03 -7.85 16.69
CA THR A 40 -16.35 -8.30 17.09
C THR A 40 -16.35 -8.86 18.50
N GLU A 41 -15.36 -9.66 18.87
CA GLU A 41 -15.13 -10.14 20.23
C GLU A 41 -14.89 -9.00 21.20
N PHE A 42 -13.97 -8.08 20.90
CA PHE A 42 -13.68 -6.93 21.76
C PHE A 42 -14.95 -6.13 22.10
N TRP A 43 -15.70 -5.71 21.09
CA TRP A 43 -16.88 -4.86 21.30
C TRP A 43 -18.06 -5.62 21.93
N SER A 44 -18.17 -6.93 21.68
CA SER A 44 -19.22 -7.77 22.25
C SER A 44 -18.90 -8.21 23.69
N ALA A 45 -17.62 -8.18 24.08
CA ALA A 45 -17.19 -8.45 25.46
C ALA A 45 -17.48 -7.27 26.41
N LEU A 46 -17.72 -6.06 25.89
CA LEU A 46 -18.10 -4.90 26.70
C LEU A 46 -19.47 -5.15 27.38
N PRO A 47 -19.54 -5.10 28.72
CA PRO A 47 -20.81 -5.25 29.44
C PRO A 47 -21.84 -4.19 29.03
N ILE A 48 -23.13 -4.53 29.03
CA ILE A 48 -24.23 -3.59 28.74
C ILE A 48 -24.17 -2.34 29.63
N SER A 49 -23.71 -2.48 30.87
CA SER A 49 -23.50 -1.34 31.79
C SER A 49 -22.50 -0.31 31.26
N GLU A 50 -21.51 -0.74 30.49
CA GLU A 50 -20.51 0.13 29.88
C GLU A 50 -21.05 0.84 28.63
N TRP A 51 -21.83 0.14 27.80
CA TRP A 51 -22.57 0.78 26.71
C TRP A 51 -23.55 1.84 27.21
N ARG A 52 -24.22 1.58 28.35
CA ARG A 52 -25.05 2.58 29.03
C ARG A 52 -24.23 3.76 29.56
N LEU A 53 -23.00 3.52 30.04
CA LEU A 53 -22.10 4.59 30.45
C LEU A 53 -21.74 5.47 29.24
N ILE A 54 -21.25 4.87 28.15
CA ILE A 54 -20.94 5.59 26.91
C ILE A 54 -22.13 6.43 26.45
N SER A 55 -23.33 5.83 26.42
CA SER A 55 -24.57 6.50 26.03
C SER A 55 -24.94 7.67 26.96
N LYS A 56 -24.77 7.50 28.28
CA LYS A 56 -25.01 8.55 29.27
C LYS A 56 -24.04 9.73 29.13
N HIS A 57 -22.79 9.46 28.77
CA HIS A 57 -21.80 10.50 28.54
C HIS A 57 -22.08 11.22 27.22
N ALA A 58 -22.42 10.47 26.18
CA ALA A 58 -22.88 11.01 24.90
C ALA A 58 -24.11 11.92 25.07
N SER A 59 -25.10 11.53 25.87
CA SER A 59 -26.34 12.31 26.08
C SER A 59 -26.16 13.63 26.84
N ARG A 60 -24.98 13.91 27.41
CA ARG A 60 -24.70 15.19 28.09
C ARG A 60 -24.39 16.33 27.12
N TRP A 61 -24.16 16.02 25.85
CA TRP A 61 -23.99 16.99 24.79
C TRP A 61 -25.37 17.53 24.41
N ASP A 62 -25.75 18.64 25.03
CA ASP A 62 -27.08 19.29 24.93
C ASP A 62 -27.11 20.40 23.86
N ASN A 63 -28.31 20.90 23.59
CA ASN A 63 -28.70 21.75 22.45
C ASN A 63 -28.03 23.14 22.34
N ASP A 64 -27.11 23.51 23.24
CA ASP A 64 -26.58 24.88 23.40
C ASP A 64 -25.05 24.99 23.20
N CYS A 65 -24.36 23.95 22.73
CA CYS A 65 -22.92 24.05 22.46
C CYS A 65 -22.62 24.77 21.13
N GLU A 66 -21.90 25.90 21.19
CA GLU A 66 -21.25 26.52 20.02
C GLU A 66 -20.27 25.52 19.36
N TYR A 67 -20.14 25.56 18.03
CA TYR A 67 -19.24 24.66 17.30
C TYR A 67 -17.78 24.93 17.68
N THR A 68 -17.15 24.00 18.40
CA THR A 68 -15.73 24.04 18.74
C THR A 68 -14.98 22.86 18.09
N THR A 69 -13.65 22.89 18.11
CA THR A 69 -12.81 21.79 17.59
C THR A 69 -13.08 20.47 18.34
N GLU A 70 -13.45 20.54 19.61
CA GLU A 70 -13.85 19.38 20.41
C GLU A 70 -15.12 18.70 19.87
N LEU A 71 -16.06 19.49 19.33
CA LEU A 71 -17.30 18.97 18.75
C LEU A 71 -17.04 18.12 17.48
N HIS A 72 -15.97 18.41 16.74
CA HIS A 72 -15.58 17.67 15.55
C HIS A 72 -15.24 16.20 15.86
N ILE A 73 -14.36 15.99 16.85
CA ILE A 73 -13.90 14.67 17.29
C ILE A 73 -15.06 13.84 17.86
N ILE A 74 -15.87 14.49 18.70
CA ILE A 74 -17.00 13.84 19.38
C ILE A 74 -18.06 13.41 18.37
N LEU A 75 -18.32 14.24 17.36
CA LEU A 75 -19.26 13.88 16.30
C LEU A 75 -18.75 12.72 15.45
N LYS A 76 -17.46 12.71 15.07
CA LYS A 76 -16.85 11.57 14.35
C LYS A 76 -16.94 10.27 15.17
N ALA A 77 -16.59 10.32 16.46
CA ALA A 77 -16.71 9.17 17.36
C ALA A 77 -18.16 8.69 17.52
N ALA A 78 -19.12 9.63 17.61
CA ALA A 78 -20.54 9.32 17.70
C ALA A 78 -21.06 8.61 16.44
N VAL A 79 -20.67 9.08 15.24
CA VAL A 79 -21.02 8.40 13.98
C VAL A 79 -20.48 6.97 13.96
N SER A 80 -19.18 6.78 14.23
CA SER A 80 -18.54 5.46 14.24
C SER A 80 -19.17 4.50 15.25
N LEU A 81 -19.29 4.92 16.51
CA LEU A 81 -19.86 4.10 17.57
C LEU A 81 -21.36 3.82 17.34
N SER A 82 -22.07 4.67 16.60
CA SER A 82 -23.46 4.39 16.22
C SER A 82 -23.61 3.17 15.32
N PHE A 83 -22.65 2.92 14.42
CA PHE A 83 -22.64 1.70 13.59
C PHE A 83 -22.48 0.46 14.47
N ARG A 84 -21.49 0.46 15.36
CA ARG A 84 -21.25 -0.70 16.24
C ARG A 84 -22.38 -0.92 17.23
N TYR A 85 -22.93 0.15 17.79
CA TYR A 85 -24.11 0.07 18.64
C TYR A 85 -25.28 -0.57 17.88
N GLY A 86 -25.54 -0.11 16.65
CA GLY A 86 -26.56 -0.68 15.78
C GLY A 86 -26.34 -2.17 15.48
N PHE A 87 -25.10 -2.61 15.27
CA PHE A 87 -24.78 -4.03 15.08
C PHE A 87 -25.03 -4.90 16.31
N ILE A 88 -24.82 -4.38 17.52
CA ILE A 88 -24.97 -5.15 18.77
C ILE A 88 -26.41 -5.15 19.28
N PHE A 89 -27.04 -3.97 19.31
CA PHE A 89 -28.33 -3.75 19.99
C PHE A 89 -29.48 -3.46 19.03
N GLY A 90 -29.21 -3.23 17.74
CA GLY A 90 -30.22 -2.78 16.79
C GLY A 90 -30.62 -1.31 16.98
N ASN A 91 -31.83 -0.96 16.54
CA ASN A 91 -32.38 0.40 16.57
C ASN A 91 -33.13 0.70 17.88
N GLU A 92 -32.57 0.33 19.03
CA GLU A 92 -33.16 0.69 20.32
C GLU A 92 -32.84 2.15 20.69
N ASP A 93 -33.82 2.85 21.27
CA ASP A 93 -33.61 4.17 21.85
C ASP A 93 -32.51 4.07 22.93
N PHE A 94 -31.72 5.14 23.10
CA PHE A 94 -30.50 5.25 23.93
C PHE A 94 -29.23 4.84 23.16
N GLY A 95 -28.37 5.81 22.78
CA GLY A 95 -27.03 5.51 22.22
C GLY A 95 -26.32 6.67 21.54
N PRO A 96 -25.08 6.47 21.02
CA PRO A 96 -24.29 7.50 20.31
C PRO A 96 -25.01 8.13 19.10
N HIS A 97 -25.97 7.44 18.49
CA HIS A 97 -26.76 7.98 17.38
C HIS A 97 -27.60 9.21 17.76
N GLN A 98 -27.92 9.42 19.05
CA GLN A 98 -28.66 10.61 19.50
C GLN A 98 -27.87 11.91 19.25
N ILE A 99 -26.54 11.87 19.41
CA ILE A 99 -25.66 13.01 19.06
C ILE A 99 -25.75 13.29 17.56
N VAL A 100 -25.77 12.24 16.73
CA VAL A 100 -25.88 12.40 15.28
C VAL A 100 -27.22 13.01 14.88
N LEU A 101 -28.32 12.53 15.46
CA LEU A 101 -29.66 13.07 15.23
C LEU A 101 -29.80 14.52 15.71
N TYR A 102 -29.13 14.88 16.81
CA TYR A 102 -29.02 16.26 17.28
C TYR A 102 -28.20 17.12 16.31
N ALA A 103 -27.01 16.67 15.93
CA ALA A 103 -26.12 17.37 15.00
C ALA A 103 -26.80 17.66 13.65
N LEU A 104 -27.63 16.74 13.14
CA LEU A 104 -28.45 16.95 11.94
C LEU A 104 -29.48 18.08 12.07
N ASN A 105 -29.78 18.57 13.28
CA ASN A 105 -30.65 19.73 13.52
C ASN A 105 -29.86 21.03 13.73
N VAL A 106 -28.55 20.93 13.94
CA VAL A 106 -27.68 22.09 14.10
C VAL A 106 -27.39 22.63 12.70
N SER A 107 -27.93 23.81 12.39
CA SER A 107 -27.70 24.47 11.11
C SER A 107 -26.28 25.06 11.06
N ASN A 108 -25.25 24.22 10.85
CA ASN A 108 -23.85 24.63 10.78
C ASN A 108 -23.07 23.84 9.73
N LYS A 109 -22.48 24.55 8.76
CA LYS A 109 -21.73 23.96 7.64
C LYS A 109 -20.55 23.08 8.08
N ASN A 110 -19.88 23.40 9.18
CA ASN A 110 -18.75 22.60 9.67
C ASN A 110 -19.23 21.29 10.31
N VAL A 111 -20.40 21.30 10.95
CA VAL A 111 -21.07 20.07 11.44
C VAL A 111 -21.41 19.15 10.27
N ASP A 112 -22.00 19.71 9.22
CA ASP A 112 -22.37 18.98 8.00
C ASP A 112 -21.17 18.31 7.32
N ILE A 113 -20.06 19.04 7.18
CA ILE A 113 -18.81 18.52 6.62
C ILE A 113 -18.25 17.40 7.49
N THR A 114 -18.21 17.58 8.80
CA THR A 114 -17.71 16.58 9.75
C THR A 114 -18.54 15.30 9.71
N LEU A 115 -19.87 15.45 9.71
CA LEU A 115 -20.79 14.32 9.68
C LEU A 115 -20.63 13.53 8.39
N THR A 116 -20.54 14.22 7.24
CA THR A 116 -20.36 13.56 5.94
C THR A 116 -19.00 12.89 5.80
N GLU A 117 -17.92 13.47 6.34
CA GLU A 117 -16.61 12.82 6.37
C GLU A 117 -16.62 11.53 7.20
N ALA A 118 -17.11 11.60 8.44
CA ALA A 118 -17.18 10.46 9.35
C ALA A 118 -18.02 9.32 8.75
N LEU A 119 -19.20 9.68 8.22
CA LEU A 119 -20.12 8.74 7.63
C LEU A 119 -19.54 8.09 6.37
N ALA A 120 -18.91 8.86 5.48
CA ALA A 120 -18.27 8.31 4.28
C ALA A 120 -17.14 7.32 4.63
N ASN A 121 -16.35 7.58 5.68
CA ASN A 121 -15.29 6.68 6.14
C ASN A 121 -15.85 5.37 6.74
N CYS A 122 -16.94 5.46 7.52
CA CYS A 122 -17.63 4.29 8.03
C CYS A 122 -18.20 3.43 6.89
N LEU A 123 -18.90 4.05 5.92
CA LEU A 123 -19.53 3.35 4.80
C LEU A 123 -18.53 2.62 3.92
N LYS A 124 -17.39 3.23 3.57
CA LYS A 124 -16.32 2.57 2.80
C LYS A 124 -15.85 1.26 3.42
N SER A 125 -15.92 1.17 4.75
CA SER A 125 -15.42 0.04 5.54
C SER A 125 -16.46 -1.04 5.79
N LEU A 126 -17.70 -0.85 5.33
CA LEU A 126 -18.75 -1.85 5.52
C LEU A 126 -18.37 -3.17 4.82
N PRO A 127 -18.56 -4.32 5.50
CA PRO A 127 -18.34 -5.64 4.91
C PRO A 127 -19.52 -6.09 4.03
N SER A 128 -20.76 -5.72 4.38
CA SER A 128 -21.95 -5.99 3.57
C SER A 128 -22.78 -4.72 3.32
N LEU A 129 -23.51 -4.68 2.20
CA LEU A 129 -24.50 -3.62 1.94
C LEU A 129 -25.64 -3.65 2.97
N THR A 130 -26.03 -4.84 3.44
CA THR A 130 -27.14 -5.01 4.40
C THR A 130 -26.86 -4.34 5.75
N ASP A 131 -25.60 -4.15 6.10
CA ASP A 131 -25.17 -3.53 7.36
C ASP A 131 -25.61 -2.06 7.48
N ILE A 132 -25.90 -1.40 6.35
CA ILE A 132 -26.52 -0.05 6.35
C ILE A 132 -27.86 -0.07 7.10
N SER A 133 -28.61 -1.18 7.04
CA SER A 133 -29.92 -1.30 7.69
C SER A 133 -29.86 -1.30 9.21
N SER A 134 -28.71 -1.69 9.78
CA SER A 134 -28.45 -1.68 11.23
C SER A 134 -28.38 -0.27 11.80
N VAL A 135 -28.27 0.75 10.95
CA VAL A 135 -28.18 2.17 11.33
C VAL A 135 -29.29 2.97 10.65
N SER A 136 -30.49 2.92 11.25
CA SER A 136 -31.71 3.48 10.63
C SER A 136 -31.65 4.99 10.33
N TRP A 137 -30.92 5.77 11.13
CA TRP A 137 -30.87 7.23 10.98
C TRP A 137 -30.22 7.70 9.68
N ILE A 138 -29.34 6.89 9.07
CA ILE A 138 -28.68 7.21 7.78
C ILE A 138 -29.71 7.43 6.67
N LYS A 139 -30.84 6.73 6.75
CA LYS A 139 -31.93 6.80 5.77
C LYS A 139 -33.01 7.81 6.16
N SER A 140 -32.78 8.62 7.20
CA SER A 140 -33.77 9.57 7.69
C SER A 140 -33.95 10.75 6.72
N PRO A 141 -35.14 11.38 6.67
CA PRO A 141 -35.39 12.55 5.82
C PRO A 141 -34.38 13.69 6.03
N LYS A 142 -33.90 13.89 7.27
CA LYS A 142 -32.90 14.94 7.59
C LYS A 142 -31.57 14.70 6.89
N VAL A 143 -31.09 13.46 6.87
CA VAL A 143 -29.87 13.10 6.14
C VAL A 143 -30.06 13.33 4.64
N LEU A 144 -31.21 12.97 4.08
CA LEU A 144 -31.48 13.18 2.65
C LEU A 144 -31.56 14.67 2.30
N THR A 145 -32.19 15.50 3.14
CA THR A 145 -32.21 16.97 2.96
C THR A 145 -30.80 17.55 3.05
N LEU A 146 -29.97 17.07 3.99
CA LEU A 146 -28.57 17.45 4.09
C LEU A 146 -27.80 17.11 2.79
N LEU A 147 -27.90 15.86 2.33
CA LEU A 147 -27.22 15.40 1.11
C LEU A 147 -27.71 16.14 -0.13
N GLN A 148 -29.00 16.49 -0.19
CA GLN A 148 -29.53 17.35 -1.25
C GLN A 148 -28.89 18.74 -1.24
N GLY A 149 -28.74 19.37 -0.06
CA GLY A 149 -28.03 20.64 0.05
C GLY A 149 -26.57 20.55 -0.42
N LEU A 150 -25.89 19.45 -0.05
CA LEU A 150 -24.47 19.24 -0.35
C LEU A 150 -24.18 18.72 -1.76
N SER A 151 -25.18 18.19 -2.47
CA SER A 151 -25.04 17.72 -3.87
C SER A 151 -24.51 18.81 -4.83
N ARG A 152 -24.73 20.08 -4.48
CA ARG A 152 -24.33 21.27 -5.25
C ARG A 152 -23.06 21.94 -4.75
N GLU A 153 -22.37 21.35 -3.77
CA GLU A 153 -21.13 21.92 -3.24
C GLU A 153 -19.99 21.84 -4.26
N THR A 154 -19.18 22.90 -4.30
CA THR A 154 -18.02 23.00 -5.18
C THR A 154 -16.74 22.50 -4.51
N ASN A 155 -16.75 22.32 -3.19
CA ASN A 155 -15.62 21.72 -2.48
C ASN A 155 -15.51 20.23 -2.84
N VAL A 156 -14.38 19.86 -3.46
CA VAL A 156 -14.13 18.51 -3.98
C VAL A 156 -14.22 17.43 -2.89
N HIS A 157 -13.75 17.70 -1.66
CA HIS A 157 -13.79 16.72 -0.57
C HIS A 157 -15.21 16.48 -0.08
N VAL A 158 -15.99 17.54 0.11
CA VAL A 158 -17.40 17.46 0.53
C VAL A 158 -18.24 16.79 -0.55
N PHE A 159 -18.03 17.17 -1.82
CA PHE A 159 -18.68 16.56 -2.96
C PHE A 159 -18.41 15.05 -3.01
N LYS A 160 -17.14 14.63 -2.90
CA LYS A 160 -16.75 13.22 -2.91
C LYS A 160 -17.39 12.42 -1.77
N ASN A 161 -17.40 12.96 -0.55
CA ASN A 161 -18.04 12.32 0.60
C ASN A 161 -19.55 12.19 0.41
N THR A 162 -20.19 13.23 -0.14
CA THR A 162 -21.62 13.22 -0.46
C THR A 162 -21.95 12.16 -1.50
N VAL A 163 -21.16 12.05 -2.58
CA VAL A 163 -21.30 11.00 -3.61
C VAL A 163 -21.18 9.61 -2.99
N ILE A 164 -20.22 9.40 -2.09
CA ILE A 164 -20.07 8.11 -1.37
C ILE A 164 -21.32 7.78 -0.59
N ILE A 165 -21.80 8.69 0.25
CA ILE A 165 -22.98 8.43 1.08
C ILE A 165 -24.20 8.16 0.21
N CYS A 166 -24.43 8.99 -0.81
CA CYS A 166 -25.55 8.80 -1.74
C CYS A 166 -25.48 7.46 -2.48
N ALA A 167 -24.30 7.03 -2.94
CA ALA A 167 -24.16 5.75 -3.65
C ALA A 167 -24.54 4.55 -2.77
N PHE A 168 -24.10 4.53 -1.51
CA PHE A 168 -24.45 3.47 -0.57
C PHE A 168 -25.94 3.45 -0.25
N ILE A 169 -26.53 4.61 0.06
CA ILE A 169 -27.97 4.70 0.36
C ILE A 169 -28.82 4.36 -0.87
N PHE A 170 -28.46 4.87 -2.04
CA PHE A 170 -29.20 4.64 -3.27
C PHE A 170 -29.18 3.17 -3.68
N LEU A 171 -28.00 2.53 -3.66
CA LEU A 171 -27.88 1.10 -3.94
C LEU A 171 -28.68 0.26 -2.93
N HIS A 172 -28.61 0.60 -1.64
CA HIS A 172 -29.43 -0.05 -0.60
C HIS A 172 -30.92 0.02 -0.90
N PHE A 173 -31.43 1.21 -1.27
CA PHE A 173 -32.85 1.38 -1.59
C PHE A 173 -33.30 0.66 -2.87
N LEU A 174 -32.43 0.59 -3.88
CA LEU A 174 -32.71 -0.15 -5.11
C LEU A 174 -32.83 -1.65 -4.84
N VAL A 175 -31.89 -2.22 -4.06
CA VAL A 175 -31.89 -3.65 -3.70
C VAL A 175 -33.08 -4.00 -2.81
N ASP A 176 -33.44 -3.12 -1.86
CA ASP A 176 -34.59 -3.33 -0.97
C ASP A 176 -35.95 -3.17 -1.69
N GLY A 177 -35.98 -2.71 -2.94
CA GLY A 177 -37.22 -2.46 -3.70
C GLY A 177 -38.09 -1.34 -3.10
N LYS A 178 -37.50 -0.45 -2.30
CA LYS A 178 -38.20 0.61 -1.53
C LYS A 178 -37.94 2.01 -2.05
N PHE A 179 -37.40 2.13 -3.26
CA PHE A 179 -36.95 3.39 -3.81
C PHE A 179 -38.08 4.19 -4.50
N ASP A 180 -38.09 5.52 -4.31
CA ASP A 180 -38.95 6.48 -5.01
C ASP A 180 -38.10 7.37 -5.93
N ALA A 181 -38.33 7.30 -7.24
CA ALA A 181 -37.59 8.05 -8.25
C ALA A 181 -37.73 9.58 -8.17
N SER A 182 -38.71 10.07 -7.42
CA SER A 182 -38.86 11.51 -7.14
C SER A 182 -38.07 11.98 -5.91
N GLN A 183 -37.47 11.05 -5.15
CA GLN A 183 -36.75 11.35 -3.93
C GLN A 183 -35.42 12.06 -4.23
N GLU A 184 -35.24 13.25 -3.67
CA GLU A 184 -34.00 14.00 -3.72
C GLU A 184 -32.99 13.43 -2.70
N PRO A 185 -31.67 13.44 -3.00
CA PRO A 185 -31.03 13.88 -4.25
C PRO A 185 -30.97 12.78 -5.34
N PHE A 186 -31.67 11.65 -5.18
CA PHE A 186 -31.52 10.49 -6.06
C PHE A 186 -32.18 10.65 -7.42
N ASN A 187 -33.16 11.54 -7.57
CA ASN A 187 -33.71 11.93 -8.86
C ASN A 187 -32.62 12.42 -9.84
N GLU A 188 -31.52 12.99 -9.34
CA GLU A 188 -30.36 13.39 -10.15
C GLU A 188 -29.70 12.22 -10.88
N CYS A 189 -29.75 11.01 -10.32
CA CYS A 189 -29.27 9.79 -10.98
C CYS A 189 -30.12 9.46 -12.22
N PHE A 190 -31.44 9.69 -12.17
CA PHE A 190 -32.33 9.47 -13.31
C PHE A 190 -32.25 10.58 -14.35
N GLN A 191 -31.87 11.79 -13.93
CA GLN A 191 -31.62 12.92 -14.83
C GLN A 191 -30.26 12.82 -15.52
N LEU A 192 -29.40 11.88 -15.11
CA LEU A 192 -28.02 11.78 -15.55
C LEU A 192 -27.27 13.12 -15.36
N SER A 193 -27.53 13.81 -14.24
CA SER A 193 -26.81 15.03 -13.88
C SER A 193 -25.32 14.72 -13.64
N ALA A 194 -24.47 15.76 -13.53
CA ALA A 194 -23.07 15.55 -13.17
C ALA A 194 -22.93 14.79 -11.83
N PHE A 195 -23.67 15.21 -10.81
CA PHE A 195 -23.69 14.54 -9.50
C PHE A 195 -24.27 13.12 -9.58
N GLY A 196 -25.42 12.96 -10.25
CA GLY A 196 -26.05 11.65 -10.43
C GLY A 196 -25.16 10.65 -11.16
N THR A 197 -24.40 11.11 -12.16
CA THR A 197 -23.45 10.27 -12.90
C THR A 197 -22.31 9.78 -12.01
N GLU A 198 -21.78 10.63 -11.11
CA GLU A 198 -20.76 10.19 -10.13
C GLU A 198 -21.29 9.16 -9.14
N VAL A 199 -22.53 9.35 -8.67
CA VAL A 199 -23.21 8.39 -7.79
C VAL A 199 -23.37 7.04 -8.49
N LEU A 200 -23.87 7.04 -9.73
CA LEU A 200 -24.01 5.81 -10.54
C LEU A 200 -22.67 5.14 -10.85
N PHE A 201 -21.62 5.94 -11.10
CA PHE A 201 -20.27 5.44 -11.31
C PHE A 201 -19.75 4.69 -10.08
N LEU A 202 -19.92 5.28 -8.89
CA LEU A 202 -19.54 4.60 -7.64
C LEU A 202 -20.41 3.37 -7.35
N ILE A 203 -21.70 3.40 -7.72
CA ILE A 203 -22.56 2.20 -7.64
C ILE A 203 -21.98 1.05 -8.46
N ALA A 204 -21.40 1.31 -9.64
CA ALA A 204 -20.77 0.27 -10.42
C ALA A 204 -19.64 -0.44 -9.66
N GLU A 205 -18.86 0.29 -8.85
CA GLU A 205 -17.81 -0.24 -7.96
C GLU A 205 -18.43 -1.02 -6.78
N LEU A 206 -19.47 -0.48 -6.15
CA LEU A 206 -20.12 -1.08 -4.97
C LEU A 206 -20.84 -2.39 -5.28
N ILE A 207 -21.52 -2.47 -6.43
CA ILE A 207 -22.17 -3.70 -6.91
C ILE A 207 -21.18 -4.86 -6.92
N LYS A 208 -19.95 -4.61 -7.41
CA LYS A 208 -18.89 -5.61 -7.41
C LYS A 208 -18.39 -5.90 -5.99
N LYS A 209 -18.10 -4.86 -5.21
CA LYS A 209 -17.59 -5.00 -3.83
C LYS A 209 -18.50 -5.91 -3.00
N PHE A 210 -19.81 -5.74 -3.10
CA PHE A 210 -20.80 -6.48 -2.31
C PHE A 210 -21.43 -7.66 -3.04
N ASN A 211 -21.00 -7.95 -4.27
CA ASN A 211 -21.56 -9.01 -5.13
C ASN A 211 -23.10 -8.98 -5.20
N VAL A 212 -23.66 -7.80 -5.48
CA VAL A 212 -25.10 -7.54 -5.51
C VAL A 212 -25.65 -7.78 -6.91
N GLU A 213 -26.76 -8.50 -7.02
CA GLU A 213 -27.53 -8.56 -8.28
C GLU A 213 -28.21 -7.20 -8.52
N PHE A 214 -27.95 -6.60 -9.67
CA PHE A 214 -28.44 -5.27 -10.02
C PHE A 214 -29.08 -5.29 -11.40
N ASP A 215 -30.38 -5.02 -11.45
CA ASP A 215 -31.08 -4.81 -12.70
C ASP A 215 -30.75 -3.44 -13.28
N THR A 216 -30.55 -3.39 -14.60
CA THR A 216 -30.24 -2.14 -15.32
C THR A 216 -31.24 -1.04 -14.99
N LEU A 217 -30.72 0.11 -14.53
CA LEU A 217 -31.53 1.26 -14.16
C LEU A 217 -32.22 1.85 -15.39
N GLN A 218 -33.55 1.85 -15.37
CA GLN A 218 -34.36 2.41 -16.45
C GLN A 218 -34.40 3.94 -16.35
N ILE A 219 -33.88 4.61 -17.38
CA ILE A 219 -33.84 6.07 -17.47
C ILE A 219 -35.08 6.59 -18.21
N PRO A 220 -35.81 7.58 -17.65
CA PRO A 220 -36.96 8.18 -18.32
C PRO A 220 -36.58 8.75 -19.70
N ASP A 221 -37.47 8.62 -20.68
CA ASP A 221 -37.23 9.02 -22.09
C ASP A 221 -36.64 10.43 -22.24
N LYS A 222 -37.07 11.36 -21.39
CA LYS A 222 -36.59 12.76 -21.39
C LYS A 222 -35.07 12.89 -21.14
N PHE A 223 -34.47 11.96 -20.40
CA PHE A 223 -33.08 12.02 -19.95
C PHE A 223 -32.22 10.90 -20.53
N GLN A 224 -32.72 10.14 -21.50
CA GLN A 224 -31.99 8.99 -22.05
C GLN A 224 -30.66 9.40 -22.69
N PHE A 225 -29.62 8.62 -22.39
CA PHE A 225 -28.33 8.69 -23.05
C PHE A 225 -28.30 7.71 -24.23
N SER A 226 -28.17 8.25 -25.44
CA SER A 226 -28.28 7.54 -26.71
C SER A 226 -27.37 8.19 -27.76
N VAL A 227 -27.20 7.56 -28.92
CA VAL A 227 -26.39 8.13 -30.01
C VAL A 227 -26.89 9.51 -30.47
N THR A 228 -28.20 9.79 -30.37
CA THR A 228 -28.77 11.08 -30.80
C THR A 228 -28.67 12.16 -29.71
N THR A 229 -28.52 11.76 -28.45
CA THR A 229 -28.40 12.68 -27.31
C THR A 229 -26.97 12.83 -26.80
N PHE A 230 -26.01 12.07 -27.32
CA PHE A 230 -24.61 12.06 -26.90
C PHE A 230 -24.01 13.48 -26.81
N ASP A 231 -24.12 14.27 -27.88
CA ASP A 231 -23.56 15.62 -27.97
C ASP A 231 -24.26 16.65 -27.06
N SER A 232 -25.40 16.30 -26.46
CA SER A 232 -26.09 17.17 -25.51
C SER A 232 -25.49 17.12 -24.09
N PHE A 233 -24.67 16.12 -23.80
CA PHE A 233 -23.98 15.97 -22.51
C PHE A 233 -22.58 16.59 -22.55
N PRO A 234 -22.11 17.19 -21.44
CA PRO A 234 -20.73 17.65 -21.31
C PRO A 234 -19.71 16.54 -21.60
N SER A 235 -18.62 16.89 -22.28
CA SER A 235 -17.56 15.95 -22.67
C SER A 235 -16.99 15.15 -21.49
N GLU A 236 -16.91 15.78 -20.31
CA GLU A 236 -16.44 15.18 -19.05
C GLU A 236 -17.35 14.04 -18.56
N LEU A 237 -18.65 14.08 -18.88
CA LEU A 237 -19.63 13.06 -18.50
C LEU A 237 -19.76 11.96 -19.54
N GLN A 238 -19.52 12.27 -20.82
CA GLN A 238 -19.72 11.33 -21.94
C GLN A 238 -19.01 9.99 -21.73
N ALA A 239 -17.74 9.99 -21.29
CA ALA A 239 -17.00 8.76 -21.07
C ALA A 239 -17.57 7.91 -19.92
N LYS A 240 -18.02 8.56 -18.83
CA LYS A 240 -18.66 7.86 -17.69
C LYS A 240 -20.01 7.29 -18.08
N LEU A 241 -20.81 8.05 -18.82
CA LEU A 241 -22.12 7.60 -19.31
C LEU A 241 -21.98 6.43 -20.29
N LEU A 242 -21.01 6.48 -21.21
CA LEU A 242 -20.68 5.35 -22.08
C LEU A 242 -20.29 4.11 -21.26
N PHE A 243 -19.42 4.27 -20.26
CA PHE A 243 -19.06 3.18 -19.35
C PHE A 243 -20.30 2.61 -18.63
N LEU A 244 -21.18 3.44 -18.09
CA LEU A 244 -22.40 3.02 -17.39
C LEU A 244 -23.39 2.28 -18.31
N VAL A 245 -23.51 2.70 -19.57
CA VAL A 245 -24.34 2.02 -20.58
C VAL A 245 -23.72 0.68 -20.99
N PHE A 246 -22.41 0.64 -21.30
CA PHE A 246 -21.74 -0.58 -21.76
C PHE A 246 -21.58 -1.64 -20.67
N THR A 247 -21.56 -1.22 -19.40
CA THR A 247 -21.64 -2.11 -18.23
C THR A 247 -23.07 -2.42 -17.79
N ARG A 248 -24.08 -1.91 -18.52
CA ARG A 248 -25.52 -2.10 -18.26
C ARG A 248 -25.99 -1.65 -16.87
N ILE A 249 -25.30 -0.70 -16.25
CA ILE A 249 -25.80 -0.01 -15.05
C ILE A 249 -26.98 0.88 -15.43
N VAL A 250 -26.88 1.52 -16.59
CA VAL A 250 -27.89 2.45 -17.12
C VAL A 250 -28.44 1.92 -18.44
N SER A 251 -29.77 1.98 -18.62
CA SER A 251 -30.43 1.61 -19.87
C SER A 251 -30.12 2.62 -20.97
N SER A 252 -29.90 2.15 -22.20
CA SER A 252 -29.86 2.99 -23.41
C SER A 252 -30.85 2.45 -24.44
N PRO A 253 -31.60 3.32 -25.14
CA PRO A 253 -32.44 2.92 -26.27
C PRO A 253 -31.63 2.52 -27.50
N SER A 254 -30.36 2.96 -27.59
CA SER A 254 -29.45 2.63 -28.68
C SER A 254 -28.84 1.25 -28.49
N THR A 255 -28.81 0.47 -29.57
CA THR A 255 -28.15 -0.85 -29.58
C THR A 255 -26.63 -0.70 -29.61
N ASN A 256 -25.89 -1.77 -29.27
CA ASN A 256 -24.43 -1.80 -29.42
C ASN A 256 -23.99 -1.43 -30.85
N SER A 257 -24.70 -1.91 -31.87
CA SER A 257 -24.40 -1.59 -33.28
C SER A 257 -24.58 -0.12 -33.63
N ASP A 258 -25.56 0.55 -33.03
CA ASP A 258 -25.76 1.99 -33.21
C ASP A 258 -24.56 2.76 -32.61
N TRP A 259 -24.17 2.39 -31.39
CA TRP A 259 -23.02 2.98 -30.70
C TRP A 259 -21.72 2.77 -31.47
N VAL A 260 -21.44 1.55 -31.93
CA VAL A 260 -20.24 1.24 -32.74
C VAL A 260 -20.19 2.11 -34.00
N SER A 261 -21.31 2.23 -34.71
CA SER A 261 -21.38 3.00 -35.96
C SER A 261 -21.15 4.49 -35.72
N TYR A 262 -21.75 5.05 -34.66
CA TYR A 262 -21.62 6.46 -34.30
C TYR A 262 -20.22 6.79 -33.79
N LEU A 263 -19.71 6.02 -32.81
CA LEU A 263 -18.45 6.30 -32.13
C LEU A 263 -17.24 6.21 -33.08
N LYS A 264 -17.25 5.29 -34.04
CA LYS A 264 -16.19 5.21 -35.08
C LYS A 264 -16.01 6.49 -35.89
N SER A 265 -17.06 7.31 -36.01
CA SER A 265 -17.01 8.57 -36.75
C SER A 265 -16.42 9.74 -35.94
N LEU A 266 -16.31 9.58 -34.62
CA LEU A 266 -15.82 10.63 -33.72
C LEU A 266 -14.29 10.72 -33.77
N ARG A 267 -13.78 11.95 -33.90
CA ARG A 267 -12.32 12.21 -33.95
C ARG A 267 -11.61 11.94 -32.62
N ASN A 268 -12.30 12.17 -31.50
CA ASN A 268 -11.78 11.98 -30.14
C ASN A 268 -12.05 10.59 -29.57
N PHE A 269 -12.47 9.65 -30.42
CA PHE A 269 -12.85 8.31 -29.98
C PHE A 269 -11.71 7.54 -29.29
N PRO A 270 -10.44 7.63 -29.74
CA PRO A 270 -9.34 6.98 -29.03
C PRO A 270 -9.14 7.48 -27.59
N GLU A 271 -9.30 8.79 -27.33
CA GLU A 271 -9.26 9.32 -25.95
C GLU A 271 -10.44 8.87 -25.09
N LEU A 272 -11.63 8.74 -25.70
CA LEU A 272 -12.80 8.17 -25.02
C LEU A 272 -12.55 6.70 -24.67
N CYS A 273 -11.96 5.92 -25.57
CA CYS A 273 -11.60 4.52 -25.31
C CYS A 273 -10.63 4.41 -24.13
N ALA A 274 -9.58 5.24 -24.10
CA ALA A 274 -8.63 5.26 -22.98
C ALA A 274 -9.29 5.55 -21.64
N SER A 275 -10.27 6.46 -21.62
CA SER A 275 -11.05 6.80 -20.42
C SER A 275 -11.99 5.66 -20.00
N ILE A 276 -12.64 4.98 -20.95
CA ILE A 276 -13.48 3.81 -20.66
C ILE A 276 -12.63 2.66 -20.10
N ILE A 277 -11.46 2.38 -20.70
CA ILE A 277 -10.50 1.38 -20.19
C ILE A 277 -10.08 1.75 -18.78
N SER A 278 -9.71 3.00 -18.55
CA SER A 278 -9.35 3.55 -17.22
C SER A 278 -10.44 3.27 -16.18
N PHE A 279 -11.72 3.49 -16.53
CA PHE A 279 -12.86 3.18 -15.66
C PHE A 279 -13.07 1.68 -15.44
N CYS A 280 -12.88 0.86 -16.46
CA CYS A 280 -12.94 -0.60 -16.35
C CYS A 280 -11.87 -1.13 -15.39
N LEU A 281 -10.63 -0.63 -15.49
CA LEU A 281 -9.52 -0.99 -14.59
C LEU A 281 -9.81 -0.52 -13.16
N LYS A 282 -10.29 0.72 -12.98
CA LYS A 282 -10.64 1.29 -11.66
C LYS A 282 -11.72 0.47 -10.95
N SER A 283 -12.79 0.16 -11.66
CA SER A 283 -13.96 -0.56 -11.13
C SER A 283 -13.80 -2.08 -11.15
N ASN A 284 -12.70 -2.55 -11.75
CA ASN A 284 -12.45 -3.96 -12.03
C ASN A 284 -13.68 -4.62 -12.70
N LYS A 285 -14.33 -3.92 -13.64
CA LYS A 285 -15.47 -4.41 -14.42
C LYS A 285 -15.11 -4.47 -15.88
N GLU A 286 -15.48 -5.56 -16.52
CA GLU A 286 -15.40 -5.71 -17.97
C GLU A 286 -16.70 -5.24 -18.62
N LEU A 287 -16.59 -4.69 -19.82
CA LEU A 287 -17.76 -4.44 -20.67
C LEU A 287 -18.27 -5.78 -21.22
N CYS A 288 -19.46 -5.79 -21.81
CA CYS A 288 -19.86 -6.93 -22.62
C CYS A 288 -18.82 -7.18 -23.75
N TYR A 289 -18.57 -8.45 -24.09
CA TYR A 289 -17.48 -8.86 -24.97
C TYR A 289 -17.40 -8.05 -26.27
N GLU A 290 -18.54 -7.79 -26.92
CA GLU A 290 -18.63 -7.00 -28.15
C GLU A 290 -18.09 -5.57 -27.96
N MET A 291 -18.54 -4.87 -26.92
CA MET A 291 -18.13 -3.49 -26.64
C MET A 291 -16.71 -3.42 -26.11
N TRP A 292 -16.29 -4.40 -25.30
CA TRP A 292 -14.91 -4.50 -24.83
C TRP A 292 -13.94 -4.63 -26.00
N LYS A 293 -14.22 -5.59 -26.90
CA LYS A 293 -13.41 -5.81 -28.10
C LYS A 293 -13.34 -4.56 -28.97
N PHE A 294 -14.47 -3.92 -29.23
CA PHE A 294 -14.50 -2.68 -30.01
C PHE A 294 -13.65 -1.55 -29.40
N VAL A 295 -13.80 -1.28 -28.09
CA VAL A 295 -13.05 -0.23 -27.38
C VAL A 295 -11.54 -0.52 -27.38
N ILE A 296 -11.16 -1.77 -27.11
CA ILE A 296 -9.76 -2.19 -27.04
C ILE A 296 -9.11 -2.19 -28.42
N ASP A 297 -9.78 -2.71 -29.45
CA ASP A 297 -9.26 -2.76 -30.81
C ASP A 297 -8.98 -1.35 -31.33
N GLU A 298 -9.92 -0.42 -31.18
CA GLU A 298 -9.78 0.95 -31.68
C GLU A 298 -8.70 1.74 -30.91
N TRP A 299 -8.63 1.57 -29.59
CA TRP A 299 -7.54 2.14 -28.79
C TRP A 299 -6.17 1.57 -29.19
N SER A 300 -6.07 0.25 -29.38
CA SER A 300 -4.82 -0.44 -29.70
C SER A 300 -4.32 -0.09 -31.11
N ILE A 301 -5.21 -0.01 -32.11
CA ILE A 301 -4.89 0.39 -33.49
C ILE A 301 -4.35 1.83 -33.51
N TYR A 302 -5.02 2.73 -32.78
CA TYR A 302 -4.59 4.13 -32.72
C TYR A 302 -3.25 4.27 -31.99
N LEU A 303 -3.06 3.58 -30.86
CA LEU A 303 -1.77 3.53 -30.16
C LEU A 303 -0.64 3.00 -31.05
N HIS A 304 -0.91 1.95 -31.82
CA HIS A 304 0.05 1.40 -32.77
C HIS A 304 0.44 2.43 -33.84
N THR A 305 -0.55 3.16 -34.37
CA THR A 305 -0.34 4.22 -35.37
C THR A 305 0.49 5.37 -34.78
N CYS A 306 0.18 5.82 -33.56
CA CYS A 306 0.94 6.88 -32.89
C CYS A 306 2.40 6.47 -32.61
N LEU A 307 2.65 5.20 -32.26
CA LEU A 307 4.00 4.66 -32.09
C LEU A 307 4.80 4.66 -33.39
N GLU A 308 4.16 4.32 -34.52
CA GLU A 308 4.80 4.31 -35.84
C GLU A 308 5.11 5.72 -36.35
N ASN A 309 4.19 6.67 -36.14
CA ASN A 309 4.35 8.05 -36.58
C ASN A 309 5.19 8.91 -35.63
N GLY A 310 5.51 8.42 -34.42
CA GLY A 310 6.23 9.19 -33.41
C GLY A 310 5.42 10.35 -32.80
N GLU A 311 4.10 10.22 -32.72
CA GLU A 311 3.18 11.26 -32.24
C GLU A 311 3.10 11.30 -30.71
N VAL A 312 4.16 11.78 -30.07
CA VAL A 312 4.35 11.75 -28.60
C VAL A 312 3.15 12.33 -27.82
N ASP A 313 2.63 13.50 -28.21
CA ASP A 313 1.54 14.15 -27.48
C ASP A 313 0.21 13.37 -27.57
N ASN A 314 -0.10 12.81 -28.75
CA ASN A 314 -1.30 12.00 -28.96
C ASN A 314 -1.19 10.68 -28.18
N LEU A 315 -0.01 10.08 -28.16
CA LEU A 315 0.25 8.87 -27.41
C LEU A 315 0.04 9.09 -25.91
N LEU A 316 0.61 10.17 -25.35
CA LEU A 316 0.43 10.49 -23.94
C LEU A 316 -1.04 10.69 -23.55
N ARG A 317 -1.86 11.28 -24.43
CA ARG A 317 -3.30 11.46 -24.18
C ARG A 317 -4.05 10.13 -24.01
N ILE A 318 -3.69 9.11 -24.79
CA ILE A 318 -4.40 7.82 -24.80
C ILE A 318 -3.79 6.79 -23.82
N ILE A 319 -2.55 6.96 -23.35
CA ILE A 319 -1.95 6.03 -22.38
C ILE A 319 -2.06 6.51 -20.93
N ASN A 320 -1.96 7.82 -20.68
CA ASN A 320 -1.94 8.34 -19.30
C ASN A 320 -3.14 7.90 -18.46
N PRO A 321 -4.40 7.90 -18.97
CA PRO A 321 -5.55 7.44 -18.20
C PRO A 321 -5.45 5.96 -17.77
N VAL A 322 -4.80 5.13 -18.59
CA VAL A 322 -4.60 3.70 -18.35
C VAL A 322 -3.46 3.47 -17.36
N CYS A 323 -2.36 4.20 -17.52
CA CYS A 323 -1.16 4.11 -16.67
C CYS A 323 -1.37 4.56 -15.20
N LEU A 324 -2.54 5.05 -14.82
CA LEU A 324 -2.88 5.36 -13.43
C LEU A 324 -3.09 4.10 -12.58
N TYR A 325 -3.30 2.93 -13.21
CA TYR A 325 -3.62 1.67 -12.53
C TYR A 325 -2.53 0.63 -12.76
N THR A 326 -1.33 0.86 -12.21
CA THR A 326 -0.11 0.09 -12.47
C THR A 326 -0.20 -1.40 -12.13
N ASN A 327 -1.09 -1.77 -11.20
CA ASN A 327 -1.26 -3.14 -10.71
C ASN A 327 -2.51 -3.83 -11.31
N ALA A 328 -3.17 -3.20 -12.28
CA ALA A 328 -4.34 -3.77 -12.92
C ALA A 328 -3.94 -4.66 -14.11
N SER A 329 -4.71 -5.70 -14.36
CA SER A 329 -4.57 -6.55 -15.54
C SER A 329 -5.58 -6.11 -16.62
N LEU A 330 -5.08 -5.99 -17.85
CA LEU A 330 -5.92 -5.69 -19.01
C LEU A 330 -6.10 -6.98 -19.83
N HIS A 331 -7.33 -7.39 -20.14
CA HIS A 331 -7.56 -8.54 -21.01
C HIS A 331 -7.67 -8.10 -22.48
N MET A 332 -6.70 -8.49 -23.32
CA MET A 332 -6.63 -8.10 -24.73
C MET A 332 -6.08 -9.26 -25.59
N GLU A 333 -6.82 -9.64 -26.64
CA GLU A 333 -6.43 -10.73 -27.57
C GLU A 333 -5.12 -10.40 -28.33
N SER A 334 -4.95 -9.15 -28.75
CA SER A 334 -3.76 -8.62 -29.44
C SER A 334 -2.67 -8.08 -28.49
N GLY A 335 -2.76 -8.38 -27.19
CA GLY A 335 -1.89 -7.84 -26.13
C GLY A 335 -0.40 -8.00 -26.41
N ASN A 336 -0.01 -9.18 -26.90
CA ASN A 336 1.39 -9.54 -27.14
C ASN A 336 2.02 -8.73 -28.29
N ASP A 337 1.30 -8.54 -29.39
CA ASP A 337 1.81 -7.78 -30.54
C ASP A 337 2.02 -6.31 -30.18
N LEU A 338 1.09 -5.73 -29.42
CA LEU A 338 1.22 -4.37 -28.91
C LEU A 338 2.38 -4.25 -27.92
N LEU A 339 2.51 -5.19 -26.97
CA LEU A 339 3.63 -5.22 -26.02
C LEU A 339 4.97 -5.27 -26.75
N LYS A 340 5.14 -6.17 -27.72
CA LYS A 340 6.34 -6.28 -28.56
C LYS A 340 6.66 -4.98 -29.29
N LYS A 341 5.64 -4.33 -29.84
CA LYS A 341 5.81 -3.04 -30.52
C LYS A 341 6.33 -1.98 -29.55
N ILE A 342 5.72 -1.86 -28.37
CA ILE A 342 6.12 -0.90 -27.33
C ILE A 342 7.57 -1.18 -26.88
N LEU A 343 7.89 -2.42 -26.54
CA LEU A 343 9.25 -2.81 -26.13
C LEU A 343 10.27 -2.46 -27.22
N SER A 344 10.00 -2.83 -28.47
CA SER A 344 10.88 -2.51 -29.60
C SER A 344 11.09 -1.00 -29.79
N PHE A 345 10.06 -0.20 -29.53
CA PHE A 345 10.11 1.25 -29.67
C PHE A 345 10.93 1.89 -28.54
N VAL A 346 10.70 1.47 -27.29
CA VAL A 346 11.43 2.02 -26.13
C VAL A 346 12.91 1.61 -26.16
N MET A 347 13.22 0.40 -26.64
CA MET A 347 14.60 -0.10 -26.75
C MET A 347 15.40 0.56 -27.89
N LYS A 348 14.77 0.90 -29.03
CA LYS A 348 15.48 1.51 -30.19
C LYS A 348 15.89 2.97 -29.98
N ASN A 349 15.18 3.71 -29.12
CA ASN A 349 15.35 5.16 -28.97
C ASN A 349 16.23 5.59 -27.78
N SER A 350 16.72 4.64 -26.97
CA SER A 350 17.49 4.88 -25.73
C SER A 350 18.79 5.66 -25.91
N ASN A 351 19.42 5.56 -27.08
CA ASN A 351 20.74 6.16 -27.32
C ASN A 351 20.71 7.62 -27.81
N SER A 352 19.54 8.24 -28.01
CA SER A 352 19.46 9.49 -28.79
C SER A 352 18.86 10.73 -28.12
N VAL A 353 18.31 10.68 -26.90
CA VAL A 353 17.47 11.82 -26.47
C VAL A 353 17.77 12.35 -25.07
N LYS A 354 18.42 13.52 -25.03
CA LYS A 354 18.51 14.38 -23.85
C LYS A 354 17.25 15.24 -23.74
N GLY A 355 16.39 14.99 -22.75
CA GLY A 355 15.30 15.90 -22.37
C GLY A 355 14.20 15.27 -21.49
N ASN A 356 13.78 15.97 -20.42
CA ASN A 356 12.79 15.50 -19.42
C ASN A 356 11.44 15.04 -20.00
N ARG A 357 11.02 15.57 -21.15
CA ARG A 357 9.75 15.16 -21.80
C ARG A 357 9.82 13.76 -22.39
N VAL A 358 10.98 13.35 -22.90
CA VAL A 358 11.16 12.05 -23.54
C VAL A 358 11.33 10.95 -22.49
N ASP A 359 11.98 11.26 -21.36
CA ASP A 359 12.02 10.34 -20.21
C ASP A 359 10.62 10.01 -19.68
N LYS A 360 9.81 11.04 -19.36
CA LYS A 360 8.43 10.84 -18.87
C LYS A 360 7.59 10.02 -19.84
N TYR A 361 7.83 10.20 -21.14
CA TYR A 361 7.16 9.45 -22.19
C TYR A 361 7.56 7.97 -22.20
N HIS A 362 8.85 7.64 -22.16
CA HIS A 362 9.32 6.26 -22.07
C HIS A 362 8.91 5.58 -20.76
N ALA A 363 8.91 6.30 -19.64
CA ALA A 363 8.42 5.79 -18.36
C ALA A 363 6.95 5.34 -18.44
N ARG A 364 6.09 6.14 -19.08
CA ARG A 364 4.67 5.78 -19.27
C ARG A 364 4.49 4.57 -20.17
N LEU A 365 5.33 4.41 -21.20
CA LEU A 365 5.32 3.21 -22.04
C LEU A 365 5.74 1.96 -21.26
N TRP A 366 6.74 2.04 -20.38
CA TRP A 366 7.11 0.93 -19.50
C TRP A 366 5.99 0.56 -18.52
N VAL A 367 5.32 1.55 -17.92
CA VAL A 367 4.14 1.32 -17.06
C VAL A 367 3.04 0.62 -17.85
N LEU A 368 2.78 1.03 -19.10
CA LEU A 368 1.80 0.37 -19.95
C LEU A 368 2.21 -1.07 -20.28
N SER A 369 3.49 -1.31 -20.59
CA SER A 369 4.01 -2.66 -20.81
C SER A 369 3.75 -3.57 -19.60
N ARG A 370 3.90 -3.03 -18.38
CA ARG A 370 3.62 -3.78 -17.14
C ARG A 370 2.14 -4.15 -17.02
N ILE A 371 1.22 -3.26 -17.40
CA ILE A 371 -0.21 -3.60 -17.43
C ILE A 371 -0.50 -4.69 -18.49
N LEU A 372 0.15 -4.59 -19.65
CA LEU A 372 -0.03 -5.51 -20.78
C LEU A 372 0.60 -6.89 -20.58
N VAL A 373 1.59 -7.02 -19.69
CA VAL A 373 2.25 -8.31 -19.41
C VAL A 373 1.29 -9.34 -18.80
N HIS A 374 0.22 -8.86 -18.16
CA HIS A 374 -0.86 -9.68 -17.62
C HIS A 374 -1.97 -9.98 -18.64
N CYS A 375 -1.86 -9.51 -19.89
CA CYS A 375 -2.83 -9.84 -20.93
C CYS A 375 -2.80 -11.34 -21.22
N SER A 376 -3.95 -11.99 -21.06
CA SER A 376 -4.28 -13.39 -21.40
C SER A 376 -3.40 -14.48 -20.74
N PRO A 377 -4.01 -15.44 -20.01
CA PRO A 377 -3.30 -16.60 -19.42
C PRO A 377 -2.56 -17.49 -20.42
N SER A 378 -2.81 -17.30 -21.73
CA SER A 378 -2.25 -18.11 -22.81
C SER A 378 -1.12 -17.43 -23.59
N SER A 379 -0.89 -16.12 -23.41
CA SER A 379 0.19 -15.41 -24.09
C SER A 379 1.45 -15.38 -23.24
N ILE A 380 2.28 -16.38 -23.47
CA ILE A 380 3.69 -16.39 -23.09
C ILE A 380 4.34 -15.17 -23.76
N VAL A 381 4.73 -14.15 -22.99
CA VAL A 381 5.76 -13.19 -23.43
C VAL A 381 6.92 -14.02 -23.95
N SER A 382 7.36 -13.82 -25.20
CA SER A 382 8.41 -14.67 -25.72
C SER A 382 9.68 -14.48 -24.89
N LEU A 383 10.40 -15.56 -24.63
CA LEU A 383 11.66 -15.54 -23.88
C LEU A 383 12.69 -14.56 -24.48
N SER A 384 12.60 -14.28 -25.79
CA SER A 384 13.37 -13.22 -26.47
C SER A 384 13.05 -11.84 -25.94
N ASP A 385 11.77 -11.49 -25.74
CA ASP A 385 11.36 -10.16 -25.28
C ASP A 385 11.85 -9.91 -23.85
N VAL A 386 11.80 -10.95 -23.00
CA VAL A 386 12.33 -10.89 -21.63
C VAL A 386 13.86 -10.72 -21.64
N THR A 387 14.54 -11.38 -22.56
CA THR A 387 15.99 -11.23 -22.73
C THR A 387 16.34 -9.82 -23.20
N ASP A 388 15.60 -9.26 -24.15
CA ASP A 388 15.83 -7.92 -24.68
C ASP A 388 15.65 -6.83 -23.59
N VAL A 389 14.71 -7.03 -22.65
CA VAL A 389 14.52 -6.14 -21.49
C VAL A 389 15.69 -6.21 -20.53
N ALA A 390 16.19 -7.42 -20.23
CA ALA A 390 17.40 -7.57 -19.42
C ALA A 390 18.60 -6.90 -20.10
N ASP A 391 18.73 -7.04 -21.42
CA ASP A 391 19.83 -6.46 -22.21
C ASP A 391 19.75 -4.93 -22.26
N TYR A 392 18.54 -4.40 -22.36
CA TYR A 392 18.26 -2.98 -22.20
C TYR A 392 18.76 -2.48 -20.83
N LEU A 393 18.37 -3.10 -19.72
CA LEU A 393 18.80 -2.70 -18.37
C LEU A 393 20.32 -2.84 -18.19
N VAL A 394 20.92 -3.92 -18.69
CA VAL A 394 22.37 -4.16 -18.69
C VAL A 394 23.14 -3.05 -19.40
N SER A 395 22.61 -2.54 -20.52
CA SER A 395 23.27 -1.46 -21.27
C SER A 395 23.40 -0.17 -20.44
N TYR A 396 22.42 0.11 -19.56
CA TYR A 396 22.46 1.24 -18.63
C TYR A 396 23.43 0.99 -17.47
N CYS A 397 23.51 -0.23 -16.92
CA CYS A 397 24.53 -0.58 -15.92
C CYS A 397 25.96 -0.32 -16.44
N SER A 398 26.17 -0.59 -17.73
CA SER A 398 27.48 -0.56 -18.39
C SER A 398 27.90 0.84 -18.86
N ASN A 399 26.98 1.81 -18.86
CA ASN A 399 27.24 3.15 -19.41
C ASN A 399 27.62 4.15 -18.30
N SER A 400 28.93 4.29 -18.06
CA SER A 400 29.51 5.07 -16.97
C SER A 400 29.18 6.56 -16.97
N PHE A 401 28.74 7.13 -18.10
CA PHE A 401 28.44 8.56 -18.27
C PHE A 401 26.95 8.90 -18.30
N SER A 402 26.07 7.91 -18.08
CA SER A 402 24.62 8.14 -18.06
C SER A 402 24.19 8.82 -16.76
N ASP A 403 23.23 9.75 -16.84
CA ASP A 403 22.52 10.28 -15.67
C ASP A 403 21.44 9.25 -15.30
N PRO A 404 21.58 8.50 -14.18
CA PRO A 404 20.76 7.31 -13.93
C PRO A 404 19.34 7.63 -13.45
N MET A 405 19.06 8.87 -13.06
CA MET A 405 17.77 9.28 -12.50
C MET A 405 16.77 9.65 -13.60
N THR A 406 16.39 8.65 -14.40
CA THR A 406 15.31 8.82 -15.36
C THR A 406 14.14 7.94 -14.90
N SER A 407 12.94 8.52 -14.83
CA SER A 407 11.71 7.80 -14.46
C SER A 407 11.45 6.58 -15.33
N SER A 408 12.05 6.55 -16.53
CA SER A 408 12.02 5.41 -17.43
C SER A 408 12.82 4.20 -16.98
N ILE A 409 13.96 4.36 -16.29
CA ILE A 409 14.78 3.22 -15.85
C ILE A 409 14.10 2.50 -14.68
N ASP A 410 13.59 3.26 -13.72
CA ASP A 410 12.77 2.73 -12.62
C ASP A 410 11.55 1.96 -13.15
N ALA A 411 10.79 2.57 -14.08
CA ALA A 411 9.65 1.89 -14.70
C ALA A 411 10.04 0.62 -15.48
N ALA A 412 11.22 0.58 -16.11
CA ALA A 412 11.74 -0.61 -16.80
C ALA A 412 12.09 -1.74 -15.81
N PHE A 413 12.64 -1.40 -14.64
CA PHE A 413 12.89 -2.36 -13.57
C PHE A 413 11.61 -2.94 -13.02
N ASN A 414 10.63 -2.09 -12.71
CA ASN A 414 9.34 -2.54 -12.20
C ASN A 414 8.64 -3.48 -13.21
N PHE A 415 8.81 -3.25 -14.52
CA PHE A 415 8.38 -4.20 -15.55
C PHE A 415 9.16 -5.52 -15.49
N PHE A 416 10.49 -5.48 -15.38
CA PHE A 416 11.33 -6.69 -15.28
C PHE A 416 11.02 -7.53 -14.03
N GLU A 417 10.77 -6.88 -12.91
CA GLU A 417 10.32 -7.51 -11.67
C GLU A 417 9.00 -8.25 -11.87
N GLU A 418 8.00 -7.60 -12.47
CA GLU A 418 6.71 -8.23 -12.78
C GLU A 418 6.88 -9.47 -13.68
N VAL A 419 7.72 -9.38 -14.71
CA VAL A 419 8.04 -10.51 -15.60
C VAL A 419 8.68 -11.66 -14.82
N CYS A 420 9.64 -11.37 -13.93
CA CYS A 420 10.25 -12.38 -13.06
C CYS A 420 9.19 -13.05 -12.18
N LEU A 421 8.31 -12.26 -11.53
CA LEU A 421 7.26 -12.75 -10.65
C LEU A 421 6.22 -13.63 -11.36
N LEU A 422 5.96 -13.38 -12.64
CA LEU A 422 5.01 -14.16 -13.45
C LEU A 422 5.61 -15.46 -13.96
N HIS A 423 6.84 -15.41 -14.47
CA HIS A 423 7.46 -16.54 -15.17
C HIS A 423 8.35 -17.41 -14.30
N TRP A 424 8.63 -17.02 -13.05
CA TRP A 424 9.49 -17.79 -12.14
C TRP A 424 9.09 -19.27 -12.06
N SER A 425 7.80 -19.56 -11.84
CA SER A 425 7.31 -20.93 -11.67
C SER A 425 7.39 -21.79 -12.94
N SER A 426 7.25 -21.19 -14.13
CA SER A 426 7.20 -21.92 -15.40
C SER A 426 8.55 -21.98 -16.14
N GLU A 427 9.40 -20.97 -15.98
CA GLU A 427 10.61 -20.74 -16.79
C GLU A 427 11.84 -20.40 -15.92
N GLN A 428 11.88 -20.93 -14.68
CA GLN A 428 12.89 -20.62 -13.65
C GLN A 428 14.32 -20.51 -14.19
N SER A 429 14.79 -21.53 -14.94
CA SER A 429 16.17 -21.58 -15.43
C SER A 429 16.58 -20.42 -16.36
N ILE A 430 15.61 -19.81 -17.04
CA ILE A 430 15.84 -18.69 -17.93
C ILE A 430 15.82 -17.40 -17.12
N ILE A 431 14.83 -17.24 -16.26
CA ILE A 431 14.73 -16.08 -15.36
C ILE A 431 15.99 -15.98 -14.49
N ASP A 432 16.46 -17.10 -13.93
CA ASP A 432 17.73 -17.19 -13.20
C ASP A 432 18.90 -16.63 -14.01
N LYS A 433 19.05 -17.04 -15.28
CA LYS A 433 20.15 -16.57 -16.14
C LYS A 433 20.06 -15.07 -16.42
N LEU A 434 18.86 -14.53 -16.59
CA LEU A 434 18.65 -13.11 -16.86
C LEU A 434 18.93 -12.26 -15.62
N ILE A 435 18.48 -12.71 -14.45
CA ILE A 435 18.81 -12.12 -13.15
C ILE A 435 20.33 -12.12 -12.96
N PHE A 436 21.02 -13.24 -13.22
CA PHE A 436 22.47 -13.30 -13.15
C PHE A 436 23.18 -12.40 -14.16
N LYS A 437 22.64 -12.26 -15.37
CA LYS A 437 23.20 -11.38 -16.40
C LYS A 437 23.14 -9.93 -15.96
N LEU A 438 21.95 -9.46 -15.56
CA LEU A 438 21.74 -8.10 -15.06
C LEU A 438 22.59 -7.83 -13.81
N PHE A 439 22.58 -8.77 -12.88
CA PHE A 439 23.37 -8.71 -11.67
C PHE A 439 24.89 -8.68 -11.93
N GLY A 440 25.36 -9.47 -12.91
CA GLY A 440 26.76 -9.45 -13.33
C GLY A 440 27.19 -8.06 -13.80
N SER A 441 26.35 -7.41 -14.62
CA SER A 441 26.60 -6.04 -15.08
C SER A 441 26.55 -5.01 -13.95
N LEU A 442 25.63 -5.18 -12.99
CA LEU A 442 25.56 -4.36 -11.77
C LEU A 442 26.86 -4.43 -10.96
N LEU A 443 27.43 -5.61 -10.74
CA LEU A 443 28.67 -5.76 -9.98
C LEU A 443 29.90 -5.12 -10.66
N THR A 444 29.90 -5.08 -11.99
CA THR A 444 30.98 -4.46 -12.77
C THR A 444 30.85 -2.94 -12.90
N THR A 445 29.72 -2.35 -12.49
CA THR A 445 29.56 -0.89 -12.59
C THR A 445 30.41 -0.16 -11.55
N ASP A 446 31.04 0.92 -11.98
CA ASP A 446 31.81 1.82 -11.12
C ASP A 446 31.05 3.12 -10.82
N ASN A 447 29.87 3.32 -11.42
CA ASN A 447 29.01 4.46 -11.15
C ASN A 447 28.18 4.18 -9.88
N SER A 448 28.50 4.86 -8.77
CA SER A 448 27.86 4.64 -7.46
C SER A 448 26.35 4.89 -7.47
N LYS A 449 25.86 5.86 -8.26
CA LYS A 449 24.43 6.17 -8.39
C LYS A 449 23.65 5.10 -9.15
N VAL A 450 24.25 4.59 -10.23
CA VAL A 450 23.69 3.44 -10.98
C VAL A 450 23.68 2.22 -10.07
N PHE A 451 24.80 1.97 -9.39
CA PHE A 451 24.93 0.86 -8.45
C PHE A 451 23.87 0.91 -7.35
N SER A 452 23.72 2.02 -6.62
CA SER A 452 22.76 2.12 -5.52
C SER A 452 21.32 1.90 -5.98
N THR A 453 20.91 2.56 -7.07
CA THR A 453 19.55 2.47 -7.62
C THR A 453 19.21 1.05 -8.05
N PHE A 454 20.07 0.44 -8.89
CA PHE A 454 19.84 -0.91 -9.39
C PHE A 454 19.90 -1.95 -8.26
N SER A 455 20.78 -1.75 -7.28
CA SER A 455 20.90 -2.65 -6.13
C SER A 455 19.66 -2.61 -5.24
N PHE A 456 19.04 -1.45 -5.05
CA PHE A 456 17.79 -1.32 -4.30
C PHE A 456 16.65 -2.11 -4.96
N HIS A 457 16.43 -1.94 -6.27
CA HIS A 457 15.42 -2.71 -7.01
C HIS A 457 15.73 -4.22 -7.00
N PHE A 458 17.01 -4.59 -7.10
CA PHE A 458 17.42 -5.99 -7.06
C PHE A 458 17.13 -6.64 -5.70
N ILE A 459 17.32 -5.90 -4.61
CA ILE A 459 16.96 -6.34 -3.27
C ILE A 459 15.45 -6.54 -3.13
N HIS A 460 14.66 -5.58 -3.62
CA HIS A 460 13.19 -5.69 -3.59
C HIS A 460 12.70 -6.93 -4.35
N LEU A 461 13.25 -7.17 -5.55
CA LEU A 461 12.98 -8.38 -6.34
C LEU A 461 13.30 -9.67 -5.55
N ILE A 462 14.43 -9.72 -4.84
CA ILE A 462 14.78 -10.85 -3.98
C ILE A 462 13.72 -11.06 -2.90
N GLU A 463 13.31 -9.98 -2.22
CA GLU A 463 12.33 -10.05 -1.14
C GLU A 463 10.97 -10.54 -1.64
N GLU A 464 10.47 -10.00 -2.75
CA GLU A 464 9.17 -10.38 -3.31
C GLU A 464 9.14 -11.83 -3.79
N LEU A 465 10.16 -12.28 -4.53
CA LEU A 465 10.24 -13.66 -5.00
C LEU A 465 10.35 -14.65 -3.84
N SER A 466 11.14 -14.31 -2.81
CA SER A 466 11.26 -15.13 -1.59
C SER A 466 9.94 -15.25 -0.85
N CYS A 467 9.16 -14.16 -0.76
CA CYS A 467 7.84 -14.17 -0.14
C CYS A 467 6.82 -15.00 -0.95
N LYS A 468 6.87 -14.92 -2.28
CA LYS A 468 5.85 -15.52 -3.16
C LYS A 468 6.03 -17.02 -3.38
N TYR A 469 7.26 -17.51 -3.54
CA TYR A 469 7.54 -18.87 -4.02
C TYR A 469 8.11 -19.83 -2.97
N ASN A 470 8.06 -19.45 -1.69
CA ASN A 470 8.71 -20.17 -0.59
C ASN A 470 10.22 -20.26 -0.80
N CYS A 471 10.99 -19.68 0.11
CA CYS A 471 12.42 -19.44 -0.03
C CYS A 471 13.19 -20.68 -0.56
N LEU A 472 12.73 -21.91 -0.21
CA LEU A 472 13.27 -23.25 -0.55
C LEU A 472 13.50 -23.54 -2.03
N GLU A 473 12.71 -22.96 -2.92
CA GLU A 473 12.81 -23.24 -4.37
C GLU A 473 13.66 -22.19 -5.12
N VAL A 474 13.94 -21.08 -4.44
CA VAL A 474 14.52 -19.84 -4.98
C VAL A 474 16.02 -19.74 -4.67
N PHE A 475 16.55 -20.64 -3.83
CA PHE A 475 17.77 -20.46 -3.03
C PHE A 475 19.06 -20.05 -3.76
N SER A 476 19.64 -20.88 -4.62
CA SER A 476 21.08 -20.72 -4.94
C SER A 476 21.41 -19.42 -5.67
N THR A 477 20.59 -19.03 -6.64
CA THR A 477 20.80 -17.83 -7.46
C THR A 477 20.80 -16.56 -6.62
N PHE A 478 19.76 -16.38 -5.81
CA PHE A 478 19.56 -15.13 -5.09
C PHE A 478 20.54 -14.91 -3.95
N TRP A 479 20.94 -15.96 -3.22
CA TRP A 479 21.97 -15.80 -2.18
C TRP A 479 23.32 -15.49 -2.79
N ILE A 480 23.72 -16.17 -3.88
CA ILE A 480 24.96 -15.85 -4.58
C ILE A 480 24.96 -14.37 -4.98
N CYS A 481 23.83 -13.85 -5.48
CA CYS A 481 23.71 -12.45 -5.81
C CYS A 481 23.78 -11.55 -4.57
N LEU A 482 22.98 -11.80 -3.53
CA LEU A 482 22.97 -10.98 -2.31
C LEU A 482 24.35 -10.90 -1.64
N PHE A 483 25.09 -12.01 -1.55
CA PHE A 483 26.41 -12.02 -0.93
C PHE A 483 27.48 -11.34 -1.80
N LYS A 484 27.42 -11.50 -3.12
CA LYS A 484 28.31 -10.74 -4.02
C LYS A 484 28.01 -9.25 -4.00
N LEU A 485 26.73 -8.88 -3.84
CA LEU A 485 26.31 -7.50 -3.66
C LEU A 485 26.88 -6.94 -2.36
N LEU A 486 26.73 -7.66 -1.25
CA LEU A 486 27.34 -7.30 0.03
C LEU A 486 28.86 -7.11 -0.08
N ASN A 487 29.55 -8.00 -0.80
CA ASN A 487 30.98 -7.86 -1.02
C ASN A 487 31.33 -6.61 -1.84
N LYS A 488 30.58 -6.30 -2.90
CA LYS A 488 30.79 -5.07 -3.69
C LYS A 488 30.49 -3.81 -2.87
N VAL A 489 29.44 -3.81 -2.05
CA VAL A 489 29.14 -2.73 -1.10
C VAL A 489 30.32 -2.56 -0.15
N ASN A 490 30.82 -3.65 0.45
CA ASN A 490 31.99 -3.63 1.31
C ASN A 490 33.22 -3.02 0.61
N ASP A 491 33.53 -3.51 -0.59
CA ASP A 491 34.66 -3.02 -1.39
C ASP A 491 34.52 -1.53 -1.69
N GLN A 492 33.32 -1.06 -2.06
CA GLN A 492 33.08 0.36 -2.31
C GLN A 492 33.21 1.18 -1.03
N ILE A 493 32.73 0.69 0.11
CA ILE A 493 32.87 1.34 1.42
C ILE A 493 34.35 1.43 1.84
N LEU A 494 35.11 0.35 1.70
CA LEU A 494 36.52 0.29 2.10
C LEU A 494 37.44 1.11 1.19
N ASN A 495 37.11 1.20 -0.11
CA ASN A 495 37.91 1.95 -1.09
C ASN A 495 37.60 3.46 -1.11
N GLN A 496 36.63 3.93 -0.33
CA GLN A 496 36.41 5.36 -0.13
C GLN A 496 37.53 5.97 0.71
N SER A 497 38.51 6.56 0.02
CA SER A 497 39.47 7.48 0.62
C SER A 497 38.71 8.67 1.25
N PRO A 498 39.11 9.17 2.43
CA PRO A 498 38.45 10.27 3.17
C PRO A 498 38.50 11.65 2.46
N MET A 499 38.74 11.69 1.15
CA MET A 499 39.02 12.92 0.39
C MET A 499 37.97 13.34 -0.64
N PHE A 500 36.85 12.63 -0.83
CA PHE A 500 35.86 13.05 -1.83
C PHE A 500 34.40 13.01 -1.36
N ASP A 501 33.81 14.21 -1.38
CA ASP A 501 32.40 14.64 -1.48
C ASP A 501 31.26 13.84 -0.80
N VAL A 502 30.46 14.64 -0.08
CA VAL A 502 29.36 14.35 0.86
C VAL A 502 28.19 13.52 0.30
N PHE A 503 28.16 13.15 -0.99
CA PHE A 503 26.98 12.57 -1.63
C PHE A 503 26.97 11.02 -1.76
N ASN A 504 27.99 10.30 -1.27
CA ASN A 504 28.15 8.86 -1.55
C ASN A 504 27.90 7.90 -0.37
N ASN A 505 27.65 8.40 0.85
CA ASN A 505 27.53 7.54 2.02
C ASN A 505 26.09 7.07 2.29
N GLU A 506 25.09 7.96 2.20
CA GLU A 506 23.70 7.62 2.57
C GLU A 506 23.11 6.49 1.71
N GLY A 507 23.22 6.55 0.38
CA GLY A 507 22.66 5.49 -0.47
C GLY A 507 23.36 4.13 -0.33
N LEU A 508 24.66 4.10 0.00
CA LEU A 508 25.38 2.86 0.30
C LEU A 508 25.02 2.33 1.69
N LEU A 509 24.80 3.23 2.65
CA LEU A 509 24.31 2.91 3.99
C LEU A 509 22.92 2.28 3.92
N ASP A 510 21.98 2.90 3.19
CA ASP A 510 20.63 2.38 2.99
C ASP A 510 20.65 0.99 2.37
N LEU A 511 21.53 0.80 1.38
CA LEU A 511 21.71 -0.49 0.73
C LEU A 511 22.26 -1.53 1.71
N ALA A 512 23.27 -1.18 2.49
CA ALA A 512 23.86 -2.07 3.49
C ALA A 512 22.85 -2.41 4.61
N VAL A 513 22.07 -1.43 5.07
CA VAL A 513 20.96 -1.59 6.02
C VAL A 513 19.91 -2.54 5.46
N ALA A 514 19.50 -2.40 4.20
CA ALA A 514 18.52 -3.28 3.55
C ALA A 514 19.04 -4.73 3.47
N ILE A 515 20.29 -4.93 3.04
CA ILE A 515 20.92 -6.26 3.00
C ILE A 515 20.96 -6.87 4.42
N LEU A 516 21.36 -6.10 5.43
CA LEU A 516 21.42 -6.58 6.83
C LEU A 516 20.04 -6.87 7.42
N LYS A 517 19.00 -6.11 7.06
CA LYS A 517 17.60 -6.43 7.41
C LYS A 517 17.15 -7.78 6.84
N ILE A 518 17.56 -8.11 5.62
CA ILE A 518 17.28 -9.43 5.04
C ILE A 518 18.08 -10.49 5.79
N LEU A 519 19.39 -10.29 5.96
CA LEU A 519 20.26 -11.27 6.60
C LEU A 519 19.93 -11.52 8.07
N SER A 520 19.32 -10.55 8.77
CA SER A 520 18.94 -10.68 10.19
C SER A 520 17.65 -11.47 10.44
N ARG A 521 16.94 -11.95 9.40
CA ARG A 521 15.78 -12.84 9.62
C ARG A 521 16.24 -14.28 9.83
N GLU A 522 15.79 -14.89 10.93
CA GLU A 522 16.12 -16.27 11.35
C GLU A 522 15.92 -17.29 10.21
N THR A 523 14.83 -17.15 9.45
CA THR A 523 14.45 -18.07 8.37
C THR A 523 15.48 -18.15 7.25
N TYR A 524 16.34 -17.14 7.05
CA TYR A 524 17.28 -17.09 5.94
C TYR A 524 18.67 -17.63 6.29
N ILE A 525 19.01 -17.67 7.58
CA ILE A 525 20.36 -18.01 8.05
C ILE A 525 20.59 -19.52 8.04
N LEU A 526 19.52 -20.30 8.20
CA LEU A 526 19.55 -21.77 8.06
C LEU A 526 20.01 -22.24 6.67
N LEU A 527 20.10 -21.34 5.70
CA LEU A 527 20.31 -21.66 4.28
C LEU A 527 21.64 -21.14 3.75
N TRP A 528 22.50 -20.62 4.63
CA TRP A 528 23.82 -20.13 4.26
C TRP A 528 24.74 -21.28 3.87
N THR A 529 25.33 -21.21 2.67
CA THR A 529 26.40 -22.11 2.24
C THR A 529 27.72 -21.74 2.91
N SER A 530 28.73 -22.63 2.86
CA SER A 530 30.08 -22.33 3.39
C SER A 530 30.73 -21.08 2.77
N GLU A 531 30.43 -20.80 1.49
CA GLU A 531 30.90 -19.60 0.79
C GLU A 531 30.23 -18.33 1.34
N CYS A 532 28.92 -18.40 1.60
CA CYS A 532 28.14 -17.30 2.19
C CYS A 532 28.70 -16.91 3.57
N LYS A 533 28.99 -17.92 4.39
CA LYS A 533 29.54 -17.78 5.74
C LYS A 533 30.91 -17.10 5.73
N LEU A 534 31.77 -17.43 4.76
CA LEU A 534 33.09 -16.81 4.59
C LEU A 534 32.99 -15.33 4.20
N LEU A 535 32.17 -15.01 3.20
CA LEU A 535 31.98 -13.62 2.75
C LEU A 535 31.41 -12.74 3.85
N PHE A 536 30.44 -13.25 4.60
CA PHE A 536 29.88 -12.54 5.75
C PHE A 536 30.93 -12.29 6.84
N SER A 537 31.78 -13.28 7.16
CA SER A 537 32.89 -13.07 8.10
C SER A 537 33.82 -11.96 7.62
N VAL A 538 34.23 -11.96 6.35
CA VAL A 538 35.10 -10.91 5.79
C VAL A 538 34.45 -9.52 5.87
N PHE A 539 33.15 -9.43 5.59
CA PHE A 539 32.39 -8.19 5.73
C PHE A 539 32.41 -7.65 7.16
N VAL A 540 32.11 -8.50 8.14
CA VAL A 540 32.13 -8.12 9.56
C VAL A 540 33.55 -7.75 10.01
N ASP A 541 34.57 -8.50 9.60
CA ASP A 541 35.97 -8.18 9.90
C ASP A 541 36.37 -6.81 9.37
N SER A 542 35.88 -6.47 8.19
CA SER A 542 36.09 -5.18 7.55
C SER A 542 35.40 -4.05 8.31
N LEU A 543 34.15 -4.25 8.74
CA LEU A 543 33.39 -3.28 9.53
C LEU A 543 34.00 -3.02 10.91
N MET A 544 34.48 -4.07 11.58
CA MET A 544 35.09 -3.95 12.91
C MET A 544 36.54 -3.43 12.87
N SER A 545 37.13 -3.32 11.68
CA SER A 545 38.43 -2.67 11.49
C SER A 545 38.33 -1.15 11.67
N ARG A 546 39.41 -0.51 12.14
CA ARG A 546 39.48 0.96 12.33
C ARG A 546 39.12 1.80 11.09
N LEU A 547 39.08 1.21 9.89
CA LEU A 547 38.68 1.85 8.63
C LEU A 547 37.16 1.78 8.39
N GLY A 548 36.50 0.65 8.70
CA GLY A 548 35.03 0.51 8.60
C GLY A 548 34.27 1.25 9.71
N VAL A 549 34.89 1.33 10.88
CA VAL A 549 34.49 2.13 12.06
C VAL A 549 34.47 3.65 11.76
N GLY A 550 34.99 4.13 10.62
CA GLY A 550 35.04 5.57 10.32
C GLY A 550 33.81 6.15 9.61
N ASN A 551 33.23 5.42 8.64
CA ASN A 551 32.33 6.03 7.64
C ASN A 551 30.83 5.90 7.94
N PHE A 552 30.41 4.89 8.70
CA PHE A 552 29.00 4.62 9.03
C PHE A 552 28.72 4.47 10.53
N ILE A 553 29.74 4.72 11.37
CA ILE A 553 29.66 4.51 12.82
C ILE A 553 28.69 5.43 13.52
N ASN A 554 28.20 6.48 12.88
CA ASN A 554 27.21 7.36 13.48
C ASN A 554 25.78 6.86 13.26
N ASP A 555 25.53 5.92 12.32
CA ASP A 555 24.19 5.39 12.08
C ASP A 555 23.87 4.23 13.03
N ALA A 556 22.84 4.42 13.84
CA ALA A 556 22.43 3.45 14.84
C ALA A 556 21.83 2.19 14.19
N SER A 557 21.00 2.36 13.15
CA SER A 557 20.30 1.25 12.48
C SER A 557 21.26 0.25 11.87
N PHE A 558 22.28 0.73 11.15
CA PHE A 558 23.32 -0.09 10.54
C PHE A 558 24.13 -0.87 11.58
N ARG A 559 24.55 -0.21 12.66
CA ARG A 559 25.28 -0.87 13.76
C ARG A 559 24.43 -1.94 14.42
N GLY A 560 23.18 -1.64 14.76
CA GLY A 560 22.26 -2.58 15.39
C GLY A 560 21.92 -3.81 14.51
N LEU A 561 21.72 -3.62 13.21
CA LEU A 561 21.45 -4.72 12.28
C LEU A 561 22.69 -5.57 11.97
N SER A 562 23.86 -4.93 11.85
CA SER A 562 25.15 -5.62 11.72
C SER A 562 25.36 -6.56 12.91
N LEU A 563 25.09 -6.05 14.10
CA LEU A 563 25.20 -6.78 15.35
C LEU A 563 24.20 -7.93 15.45
N SER A 564 22.93 -7.70 15.09
CA SER A 564 21.90 -8.75 15.03
C SER A 564 22.34 -9.91 14.14
N THR A 565 22.67 -9.59 12.89
CA THR A 565 23.07 -10.58 11.89
C THR A 565 24.29 -11.37 12.35
N PHE A 566 25.26 -10.68 12.96
CA PHE A 566 26.46 -11.29 13.49
C PHE A 566 26.20 -12.30 14.61
N ILE A 567 25.35 -11.95 15.57
CA ILE A 567 25.03 -12.84 16.68
C ILE A 567 24.34 -14.11 16.18
N ILE A 568 23.36 -13.96 15.28
CA ILE A 568 22.65 -15.11 14.74
C ILE A 568 23.63 -16.00 13.95
N PHE A 569 24.55 -15.40 13.20
CA PHE A 569 25.61 -16.14 12.51
C PHE A 569 26.47 -16.99 13.45
N ILE A 570 26.97 -16.42 14.57
CA ILE A 570 27.74 -17.18 15.56
C ILE A 570 26.98 -18.42 16.03
N VAL A 571 25.69 -18.28 16.35
CA VAL A 571 24.91 -19.40 16.88
C VAL A 571 24.60 -20.44 15.81
N CYS A 572 24.32 -20.03 14.59
CA CYS A 572 24.15 -20.95 13.48
C CYS A 572 25.45 -21.69 13.11
N GLU A 573 26.62 -21.05 13.23
CA GLU A 573 27.92 -21.73 13.07
C GLU A 573 28.19 -22.70 14.21
N TYR A 574 27.90 -22.30 15.45
CA TYR A 574 28.12 -23.15 16.62
C TYR A 574 27.28 -24.42 16.58
N ASN A 575 26.03 -24.33 16.09
CA ASN A 575 25.14 -25.48 15.87
C ASN A 575 25.67 -26.45 14.80
N ASN A 576 26.50 -25.99 13.86
CA ASN A 576 26.98 -26.78 12.71
C ASN A 576 28.37 -27.42 12.92
N ASN A 577 28.93 -27.38 14.13
CA ASN A 577 30.25 -27.95 14.41
C ASN A 577 30.24 -29.48 14.34
N HIS A 578 30.54 -30.03 13.14
CA HIS A 578 31.39 -31.22 12.96
C HIS A 578 31.85 -31.51 11.52
N THR A 579 31.52 -30.70 10.48
CA THR A 579 31.86 -31.09 9.10
C THR A 579 32.47 -30.02 8.18
N SER A 580 32.68 -28.77 8.62
CA SER A 580 33.32 -27.76 7.76
C SER A 580 34.86 -27.76 7.89
N PRO A 581 35.62 -28.12 6.84
CA PRO A 581 37.10 -28.14 6.89
C PRO A 581 37.76 -26.76 6.84
N HIS A 582 36.97 -25.68 6.74
CA HIS A 582 37.48 -24.31 6.63
C HIS A 582 37.74 -23.63 7.98
N SER A 583 37.45 -24.30 9.08
CA SER A 583 37.57 -23.76 10.42
C SER A 583 38.99 -23.84 11.01
N LYS A 584 40.06 -23.84 10.21
CA LYS A 584 41.44 -23.86 10.75
C LYS A 584 41.80 -22.62 11.58
N ASP A 585 40.96 -21.59 11.55
CA ASP A 585 40.97 -20.44 12.46
C ASP A 585 40.06 -20.64 13.70
N HIS A 586 40.00 -21.87 14.27
CA HIS A 586 39.23 -22.15 15.51
C HIS A 586 39.56 -21.19 16.67
N ASN A 587 40.81 -20.68 16.75
CA ASN A 587 41.21 -19.69 17.75
C ASN A 587 40.57 -18.30 17.54
N ARG A 588 40.10 -17.97 16.33
CA ARG A 588 39.35 -16.73 16.10
C ARG A 588 37.96 -16.81 16.74
N SER A 589 37.27 -17.95 16.71
CA SER A 589 35.86 -18.03 17.14
C SER A 589 35.58 -17.54 18.57
N ILE A 590 36.42 -17.90 19.54
CA ILE A 590 36.22 -17.53 20.95
C ILE A 590 36.62 -16.07 21.20
N GLU A 591 37.79 -15.64 20.74
CA GLU A 591 38.23 -14.25 20.88
C GLU A 591 37.29 -13.28 20.16
N TRP A 592 36.77 -13.68 18.99
CA TRP A 592 35.77 -12.94 18.25
C TRP A 592 34.42 -12.89 18.96
N ALA A 593 33.95 -14.03 19.48
CA ALA A 593 32.72 -14.06 20.29
C ALA A 593 32.85 -13.12 21.50
N TYR A 594 34.01 -13.07 22.17
CA TYR A 594 34.27 -12.14 23.26
C TYR A 594 34.31 -10.67 22.82
N ARG A 595 34.99 -10.33 21.73
CA ARG A 595 35.01 -8.94 21.22
C ARG A 595 33.63 -8.45 20.80
N SER A 596 32.84 -9.31 20.16
CA SER A 596 31.49 -8.96 19.76
C SER A 596 30.52 -8.92 20.94
N TYR A 597 30.75 -9.73 21.97
CA TYR A 597 30.10 -9.59 23.27
C TYR A 597 30.41 -8.24 23.91
N ASP A 598 31.70 -7.85 23.98
CA ASP A 598 32.10 -6.56 24.53
C ASP A 598 31.45 -5.41 23.75
N TYR A 599 31.30 -5.56 22.43
CA TYR A 599 30.57 -4.60 21.60
C TYR A 599 29.08 -4.56 21.96
N LEU A 600 28.41 -5.71 22.08
CA LEU A 600 27.00 -5.83 22.47
C LEU A 600 26.68 -5.23 23.84
N VAL A 601 27.52 -5.54 24.82
CA VAL A 601 27.33 -5.06 26.19
C VAL A 601 27.56 -3.56 26.25
N ASN A 602 28.45 -3.01 25.44
CA ASN A 602 28.74 -1.57 25.45
C ASN A 602 27.93 -0.77 24.42
N PHE A 603 27.12 -1.42 23.58
CA PHE A 603 26.28 -0.74 22.60
C PHE A 603 25.18 0.06 23.32
N ASP A 604 25.08 1.36 22.99
CA ASP A 604 24.05 2.23 23.54
C ASP A 604 22.74 2.03 22.77
N LEU A 605 21.81 1.29 23.38
CA LEU A 605 20.50 1.03 22.79
C LEU A 605 19.60 2.26 22.72
N MET A 606 19.87 3.32 23.49
CA MET A 606 19.09 4.54 23.39
C MET A 606 19.19 5.14 21.98
N GLU A 607 20.31 4.92 21.29
CA GLU A 607 20.51 5.32 19.89
C GLU A 607 19.57 4.58 18.91
N LEU A 608 19.04 3.41 19.29
CA LEU A 608 18.11 2.63 18.46
C LEU A 608 16.63 2.91 18.75
N THR A 609 16.31 3.75 19.73
CA THR A 609 14.92 4.03 20.11
C THR A 609 14.11 4.60 18.94
N GLU A 610 14.76 5.36 18.05
CA GLU A 610 14.21 5.91 16.81
C GLU A 610 13.87 4.84 15.76
N SER A 611 14.43 3.61 15.86
CA SER A 611 14.26 2.52 14.90
C SER A 611 13.68 1.27 15.55
N LYS A 612 12.38 1.30 15.86
CA LYS A 612 11.63 0.17 16.47
C LYS A 612 11.87 -1.18 15.78
N CYS A 613 12.03 -1.18 14.46
CA CYS A 613 12.29 -2.38 13.66
C CYS A 613 13.64 -3.04 14.01
N VAL A 614 14.70 -2.25 14.19
CA VAL A 614 16.04 -2.75 14.53
C VAL A 614 16.06 -3.26 15.96
N SER A 615 15.46 -2.50 16.90
CA SER A 615 15.28 -2.91 18.29
C SER A 615 14.53 -4.24 18.40
N LYS A 616 13.43 -4.41 17.65
CA LYS A 616 12.68 -5.66 17.57
C LYS A 616 13.51 -6.81 17.02
N THR A 617 14.26 -6.58 15.94
CA THR A 617 15.10 -7.62 15.31
C THR A 617 16.21 -8.10 16.25
N LEU A 618 16.87 -7.17 16.94
CA LEU A 618 17.85 -7.46 17.99
C LEU A 618 17.21 -8.24 19.14
N TRP A 619 16.02 -7.84 19.59
CA TRP A 619 15.32 -8.52 20.67
C TRP A 619 14.91 -9.95 20.31
N ASN A 620 14.33 -10.14 19.12
CA ASN A 620 13.98 -11.47 18.59
C ASN A 620 15.22 -12.35 18.46
N THR A 621 16.34 -11.78 18.02
CA THR A 621 17.64 -12.44 18.00
C THR A 621 18.02 -12.92 19.39
N VAL A 622 18.04 -12.04 20.41
CA VAL A 622 18.37 -12.41 21.79
C VAL A 622 17.45 -13.52 22.31
N LYS A 623 16.15 -13.46 22.04
CA LYS A 623 15.18 -14.50 22.43
C LYS A 623 15.41 -15.84 21.75
N TYR A 624 15.71 -15.83 20.45
CA TYR A 624 16.11 -17.03 19.72
C TYR A 624 17.33 -17.69 20.35
N LEU A 625 18.33 -16.89 20.75
CA LEU A 625 19.55 -17.39 21.40
C LEU A 625 19.27 -17.94 22.79
N GLU A 626 18.42 -17.28 23.59
CA GLU A 626 18.00 -17.78 24.89
C GLU A 626 17.40 -19.18 24.73
N LYS A 627 16.46 -19.35 23.78
CA LYS A 627 15.86 -20.64 23.45
C LYS A 627 16.89 -21.68 22.97
N LYS A 628 17.81 -21.30 22.09
CA LYS A 628 18.88 -22.21 21.61
C LYS A 628 19.88 -22.59 22.71
N SER A 629 20.15 -21.69 23.66
CA SER A 629 21.02 -21.96 24.81
C SER A 629 20.39 -22.94 25.82
N GLU A 630 19.06 -23.06 25.84
CA GLU A 630 18.37 -24.11 26.59
C GLU A 630 18.53 -25.48 25.92
N GLU A 631 18.57 -25.53 24.59
CA GLU A 631 18.80 -26.75 23.80
C GLU A 631 20.27 -27.23 23.86
N TYR A 632 21.24 -26.31 23.99
CA TYR A 632 22.67 -26.61 24.04
C TYR A 632 23.34 -25.90 25.22
N SER A 633 23.64 -26.65 26.29
CA SER A 633 24.16 -26.07 27.54
C SER A 633 25.62 -25.59 27.38
N ILE A 634 25.78 -24.32 27.07
CA ILE A 634 27.05 -23.60 27.26
C ILE A 634 26.76 -22.51 28.27
N ASP A 635 27.15 -22.72 29.51
CA ASP A 635 26.84 -21.83 30.65
C ASP A 635 27.29 -20.38 30.42
N LEU A 636 28.32 -20.17 29.60
CA LEU A 636 28.80 -18.85 29.20
C LEU A 636 27.74 -18.05 28.42
N TRP A 637 27.03 -18.68 27.48
CA TRP A 637 26.02 -17.99 26.68
C TRP A 637 24.78 -17.62 27.47
N LYS A 638 24.35 -18.47 28.41
CA LYS A 638 23.22 -18.16 29.31
C LYS A 638 23.50 -16.92 30.15
N ASN A 639 24.69 -16.82 30.74
CA ASN A 639 25.08 -15.68 31.56
C ASN A 639 25.26 -14.39 30.73
N ILE A 640 25.79 -14.53 29.51
CA ILE A 640 25.94 -13.42 28.57
C ILE A 640 24.58 -12.88 28.13
N LEU A 641 23.68 -13.76 27.67
CA LEU A 641 22.34 -13.39 27.19
C LEU A 641 21.50 -12.80 28.31
N SER A 642 21.57 -13.36 29.53
CA SER A 642 20.87 -12.79 30.68
C SER A 642 21.37 -11.38 31.02
N SER A 643 22.68 -11.15 30.90
CA SER A 643 23.28 -9.83 31.18
C SER A 643 22.87 -8.79 30.14
N ILE A 644 22.84 -9.17 28.85
CA ILE A 644 22.33 -8.35 27.76
C ILE A 644 20.85 -8.03 27.97
N THR A 645 20.00 -9.04 28.17
CA THR A 645 18.56 -8.89 28.43
C THR A 645 18.29 -7.98 29.63
N MET A 646 19.05 -8.11 30.72
CA MET A 646 18.89 -7.30 31.92
C MET A 646 19.32 -5.84 31.70
N LYS A 647 20.45 -5.62 31.03
CA LYS A 647 20.90 -4.27 30.66
C LYS A 647 19.89 -3.59 29.74
N TRP A 648 19.42 -4.29 28.72
CA TRP A 648 18.46 -3.78 27.75
C TRP A 648 17.10 -3.42 28.37
N LYS A 649 16.65 -4.23 29.35
CA LYS A 649 15.48 -3.90 30.19
C LYS A 649 15.65 -2.64 31.01
N THR A 650 16.86 -2.40 31.49
CA THR A 650 17.18 -1.23 32.31
C THR A 650 17.25 0.03 31.45
N ASP A 651 17.89 -0.06 30.27
CA ASP A 651 18.17 1.10 29.42
C ASP A 651 16.93 1.56 28.63
N LEU A 652 16.17 0.63 28.02
CA LEU A 652 14.99 0.97 27.18
C LEU A 652 13.71 1.18 27.98
N GLY A 653 13.64 0.67 29.21
CA GLY A 653 12.43 0.63 30.02
C GLY A 653 11.46 -0.49 29.62
N GLU A 654 10.63 -0.91 30.58
CA GLU A 654 9.70 -2.03 30.40
C GLU A 654 8.63 -1.74 29.34
N GLU A 655 8.14 -0.50 29.24
CA GLU A 655 7.10 -0.10 28.27
C GLU A 655 7.60 -0.17 26.81
N TYR A 656 8.81 0.33 26.53
CA TYR A 656 9.39 0.24 25.18
C TYR A 656 9.67 -1.22 24.82
N LEU A 657 10.17 -2.03 25.77
CA LEU A 657 10.39 -3.44 25.54
C LEU A 657 9.11 -4.23 25.28
N LEU A 658 8.01 -3.91 25.97
CA LEU A 658 6.69 -4.48 25.68
C LEU A 658 6.22 -4.09 24.27
N SER A 659 6.55 -2.89 23.80
CA SER A 659 6.19 -2.44 22.44
C SER A 659 6.96 -3.14 21.31
N ILE A 660 8.16 -3.68 21.57
CA ILE A 660 8.98 -4.38 20.57
C ILE A 660 8.96 -5.91 20.72
N GLN A 661 8.61 -6.43 21.91
CA GLN A 661 8.41 -7.85 22.14
C GLN A 661 7.27 -8.34 21.25
N GLU A 662 7.44 -9.51 20.63
CA GLU A 662 6.30 -10.28 20.18
C GLU A 662 5.49 -10.69 21.41
N LEU A 663 4.59 -9.79 21.83
CA LEU A 663 3.31 -10.22 22.35
C LEU A 663 2.75 -11.23 21.34
N PRO A 664 2.26 -12.40 21.80
CA PRO A 664 1.70 -13.40 20.90
C PRO A 664 0.68 -12.68 20.04
N LEU A 665 0.98 -12.49 18.73
CA LEU A 665 0.17 -11.75 17.77
C LEU A 665 -0.76 -10.75 18.48
N LEU A 666 -0.27 -9.59 18.93
CA LEU A 666 -1.24 -8.53 19.23
C LEU A 666 -2.03 -8.35 17.94
N ASN A 667 -3.31 -8.71 18.03
CA ASN A 667 -4.19 -9.06 16.93
C ASN A 667 -4.51 -7.83 16.08
N TYR A 668 -3.54 -7.34 15.31
CA TYR A 668 -3.82 -6.39 14.24
C TYR A 668 -4.76 -7.11 13.28
N CYS A 669 -5.93 -6.53 13.09
CA CYS A 669 -6.92 -7.11 12.23
C CYS A 669 -6.35 -7.27 10.82
N PRO A 670 -6.42 -8.46 10.18
CA PRO A 670 -5.88 -8.64 8.85
C PRO A 670 -6.60 -7.78 7.80
N ILE A 671 -7.81 -7.30 8.10
CA ILE A 671 -8.65 -6.48 7.24
C ILE A 671 -8.30 -4.99 7.37
N CYS A 672 -8.46 -4.38 8.56
CA CYS A 672 -8.20 -2.93 8.73
C CYS A 672 -6.79 -2.59 9.22
N LYS A 673 -5.98 -3.59 9.59
CA LYS A 673 -4.62 -3.45 10.13
C LYS A 673 -4.53 -2.70 11.47
N GLU A 674 -5.64 -2.60 12.20
CA GLU A 674 -5.73 -1.87 13.47
C GLU A 674 -5.81 -2.82 14.67
N ASN A 675 -5.23 -2.38 15.78
CA ASN A 675 -5.47 -2.93 17.11
C ASN A 675 -6.33 -1.93 17.88
N ILE A 676 -7.54 -2.34 18.25
CA ILE A 676 -8.53 -1.41 18.82
C ILE A 676 -8.16 -0.93 20.22
N GLU A 677 -7.47 -1.74 21.02
CA GLU A 677 -7.05 -1.35 22.38
C GLU A 677 -5.96 -0.28 22.31
N GLU A 678 -4.93 -0.52 21.48
CA GLU A 678 -3.85 0.44 21.22
C GLU A 678 -4.38 1.75 20.63
N LEU A 679 -5.28 1.66 19.64
CA LEU A 679 -5.88 2.85 19.01
C LEU A 679 -6.69 3.69 20.02
N LEU A 680 -7.43 3.04 20.93
CA LEU A 680 -8.18 3.75 21.97
C LEU A 680 -7.25 4.41 22.99
N ASP A 681 -6.16 3.75 23.37
CA ASP A 681 -5.15 4.32 24.25
C ASP A 681 -4.44 5.52 23.61
N ASP A 682 -4.08 5.43 22.33
CA ASP A 682 -3.50 6.54 21.55
C ASP A 682 -4.43 7.76 21.53
N ILE A 683 -5.73 7.55 21.29
CA ILE A 683 -6.75 8.62 21.31
C ILE A 683 -6.82 9.28 22.69
N ILE A 684 -6.77 8.49 23.77
CA ILE A 684 -6.88 8.99 25.15
C ILE A 684 -5.60 9.74 25.56
N ILE A 685 -4.42 9.21 25.23
CA ILE A 685 -3.14 9.86 25.52
C ILE A 685 -3.06 11.19 24.76
N SER A 686 -3.42 11.21 23.47
CA SER A 686 -3.49 12.43 22.69
C SER A 686 -4.49 13.44 23.25
N SER A 687 -5.62 12.97 23.82
CA SER A 687 -6.63 13.86 24.43
C SER A 687 -6.19 14.54 25.74
N THR A 688 -5.18 13.99 26.41
CA THR A 688 -4.73 14.44 27.75
C THR A 688 -3.38 15.14 27.74
N SER A 689 -2.67 15.13 26.62
CA SER A 689 -1.33 15.73 26.48
C SER A 689 -1.39 17.00 25.62
N ASN A 690 -0.67 18.06 26.04
CA ASN A 690 -0.36 19.20 25.18
C ASN A 690 0.70 18.75 24.17
N VAL A 691 0.29 18.03 23.12
CA VAL A 691 1.21 17.63 22.06
C VAL A 691 1.54 18.87 21.23
N ILE A 692 2.78 19.35 21.31
CA ILE A 692 3.33 20.32 20.36
C ILE A 692 3.50 19.56 19.05
N ALA A 693 2.52 19.65 18.16
CA ALA A 693 2.65 19.12 16.81
C ALA A 693 3.73 19.90 16.06
N ASP A 694 4.88 19.27 15.83
CA ASP A 694 5.86 19.73 14.86
C ASP A 694 5.26 19.49 13.46
N CYS A 695 4.74 20.55 12.86
CA CYS A 695 4.21 20.51 11.51
C CYS A 695 5.38 20.54 10.51
N THR A 696 6.00 19.39 10.26
CA THR A 696 7.05 19.26 9.22
C THR A 696 6.74 18.27 8.11
N GLU A 697 5.54 17.68 8.04
CA GLU A 697 5.16 16.85 6.89
C GLU A 697 3.79 17.22 6.30
N GLY A 698 3.85 18.11 5.29
CA GLY A 698 3.07 18.08 4.04
C GLY A 698 1.55 18.23 4.09
#